data_AF-A0A516GXS1-F1
#
_entry.id   AF-A0A516GXS1-F1
#
_cell.length_a   1.000
_cell.length_b   1.000
_cell.length_c   1.000
_cell.angle_alpha   90.00
_cell.angle_beta   90.00
_cell.angle_gamma   90.00
#
_symmetry.space_group_name_H-M   'P 1'
#
loop_
_entity.id
_entity.type
_entity.pdbx_description
1 polymer ?
#
loop_
_entity_poly.entity_id
_entity_poly.type
_entity_poly.pdbx_seq_one_letter_code
_entity_poly.pdbx_strand_id
1 'polypeptide(L)'
;MSFARDIAGGNLVAAARSSGRDLYDAAAFGLIGGGAAALQALAAVDAPEARLFHALALWIDGQDDEAARMLQQAPASDAASKLAAILEKDRIRVLGFLPHHRGGPHCLFAGASADPRFEISNVWFHAPRGDGIANRVDASIHHFYRRVAKPDFLVSEMAEWHVLPRNLAEAPFHKIAHTSDFDIHGQEVIPWLRQFDTVLTLDHTEWARLRRAIPDSQVLTYPKAFTIFDRASDIPGYAERPIDILMTGTVLSDYHNDKNELITRLTAQGELKCMLLNGFVSPAEYESLTRRSKLTLSFVRHSGTMPTRALESLSLGTWSLVQADSAVHLYLPENAALLKYNFGDWSGLASELASFLRHCAKHPEDYVGRAALTRRAVCEAFAPARVSSQYMRFCAALPAIKSAIGMSGRQVRTAAPQMQKRGCVVKGWLPADGDPETLATLLESNLKLAANIDDYGGFNDAGRENLIEYARLINAGNTQPALLQAAIEAWGRAIAMQPEALAPRFNLIRALYHFGATAERQQAGRLLETTLALRQAGTLYLKAEDDLLPYDFHPSHFNGQVCNDLRLEAFGGSLKALDAVRDLIIASLHYYRARALGNDPAAEADFDAALALDEGNIHFRIGYAQYLLSTQPLRHKAALAMLRNIANEKAWTPILGTLLHVMGDAPASSRRHVQFFDIEGELARRERYALSRCLTMTGERFFGLRQLSSQVSKIALIVCGAGISASEQIYRSLADLRQTCPEVEIVVVDTVLDCRSSPLTGLASLLLTVPQAGIMAYSSMAIGNVIPQLQSKFVVVAEPDMADISSVAALVKRLAKPGRHETDIVTYDRRPILLESKAPAGGAQRELLAVGAPVEMLRIASLPQSTGMLQAASLTLPILAHQLRASAAAFYFAEEETGSLYYLDKNDPLLELSDYVSPDEALVLSLVSPNWNRFIAEASAFSGPPAPFQDVIETAQSQLAAPVVLAGADNDGGMNFGRDSLAYRIARSIYRRYLKRGDVAPGELAMQLGFVRFEYVRPYLRVRFCRPGMTKR
;
A
#
# COMPACT_ATOMS: atom_id res chain seq x y z
N MET A 1 -18.91 -16.37 37.46
CA MET A 1 -19.88 -15.28 37.20
C MET A 1 -19.51 -14.39 36.00
N SER A 2 -18.24 -14.08 35.71
CA SER A 2 -17.89 -13.34 34.47
C SER A 2 -18.21 -14.13 33.20
N PHE A 3 -18.02 -15.44 33.26
CA PHE A 3 -18.14 -16.34 32.11
C PHE A 3 -19.55 -16.44 31.49
N ALA A 4 -20.58 -16.68 32.32
CA ALA A 4 -21.97 -16.64 31.88
C ALA A 4 -22.36 -15.25 31.32
N ARG A 5 -21.69 -14.17 31.78
CA ARG A 5 -21.87 -12.82 31.26
C ARG A 5 -21.18 -12.64 29.89
N ASP A 6 -20.06 -13.29 29.64
CA ASP A 6 -19.36 -13.24 28.34
C ASP A 6 -20.19 -13.92 27.24
N ILE A 7 -20.68 -15.15 27.50
CA ILE A 7 -21.52 -15.86 26.51
C ILE A 7 -22.87 -15.15 26.29
N ALA A 8 -23.55 -14.70 27.36
CA ALA A 8 -24.79 -13.94 27.22
C ALA A 8 -24.58 -12.56 26.58
N GLY A 9 -23.35 -12.02 26.67
CA GLY A 9 -22.92 -10.82 25.97
C GLY A 9 -22.60 -11.03 24.49
N GLY A 10 -22.52 -12.27 24.02
CA GLY A 10 -22.09 -12.60 22.66
C GLY A 10 -20.58 -12.69 22.47
N ASN A 11 -19.78 -12.62 23.55
CA ASN A 11 -18.33 -12.74 23.51
C ASN A 11 -17.90 -14.22 23.57
N LEU A 12 -18.25 -14.96 22.51
CA LEU A 12 -17.98 -16.39 22.36
C LEU A 12 -16.47 -16.72 22.37
N VAL A 13 -15.61 -15.81 21.90
CA VAL A 13 -14.16 -16.03 21.88
C VAL A 13 -13.56 -15.95 23.28
N ALA A 14 -13.92 -14.95 24.09
CA ALA A 14 -13.47 -14.92 25.48
C ALA A 14 -14.00 -16.14 26.24
N ALA A 15 -15.25 -16.53 25.96
CA ALA A 15 -15.83 -17.71 26.58
C ALA A 15 -15.09 -19.01 26.17
N ALA A 16 -14.81 -19.24 24.89
CA ALA A 16 -14.08 -20.43 24.45
C ALA A 16 -12.63 -20.53 24.99
N ARG A 17 -12.07 -19.42 25.49
CA ARG A 17 -10.70 -19.37 26.03
C ARG A 17 -10.61 -19.71 27.52
N SER A 18 -11.72 -19.76 28.27
CA SER A 18 -11.62 -20.12 29.68
C SER A 18 -11.05 -21.53 29.81
N SER A 19 -10.18 -21.72 30.80
CA SER A 19 -9.61 -23.04 31.12
C SER A 19 -10.61 -24.00 31.77
N GLY A 20 -11.88 -23.59 31.90
CA GLY A 20 -12.95 -24.44 32.37
C GLY A 20 -13.31 -25.45 31.30
N ARG A 21 -13.51 -26.71 31.69
CA ARG A 21 -14.22 -27.66 30.84
C ARG A 21 -15.70 -27.63 31.18
N ASP A 22 -16.22 -26.43 31.45
CA ASP A 22 -17.61 -26.26 31.80
C ASP A 22 -18.49 -26.29 30.53
N LEU A 23 -19.80 -26.37 30.73
CA LEU A 23 -20.77 -26.44 29.64
C LEU A 23 -20.58 -25.30 28.63
N TYR A 24 -20.48 -24.06 29.09
CA TYR A 24 -20.50 -22.95 28.14
C TYR A 24 -19.15 -22.74 27.47
N ASP A 25 -18.05 -23.23 28.04
CA ASP A 25 -16.73 -23.18 27.39
C ASP A 25 -16.76 -24.05 26.15
N ALA A 26 -17.23 -25.29 26.34
CA ALA A 26 -17.45 -26.27 25.28
C ALA A 26 -18.51 -25.78 24.27
N ALA A 27 -19.60 -25.16 24.75
CA ALA A 27 -20.62 -24.58 23.89
C ALA A 27 -20.07 -23.45 23.02
N ALA A 28 -19.40 -22.47 23.63
CA ALA A 28 -18.82 -21.32 22.91
C ALA A 28 -17.81 -21.79 21.86
N PHE A 29 -16.93 -22.75 22.22
CA PHE A 29 -15.97 -23.31 21.29
C PHE A 29 -16.64 -24.07 20.14
N GLY A 30 -17.71 -24.83 20.42
CA GLY A 30 -18.52 -25.50 19.39
C GLY A 30 -19.19 -24.51 18.44
N LEU A 31 -19.74 -23.42 18.99
CA LEU A 31 -20.41 -22.36 18.24
C LEU A 31 -19.47 -21.57 17.32
N ILE A 32 -18.20 -21.45 17.66
CA ILE A 32 -17.20 -20.78 16.79
C ILE A 32 -16.43 -21.73 15.86
N GLY A 33 -16.87 -23.00 15.75
CA GLY A 33 -16.29 -23.95 14.78
C GLY A 33 -15.10 -24.75 15.30
N GLY A 34 -15.07 -25.05 16.61
CA GLY A 34 -14.04 -25.89 17.25
C GLY A 34 -14.02 -27.37 16.83
N GLY A 35 -15.05 -27.82 16.10
CA GLY A 35 -15.11 -29.17 15.51
C GLY A 35 -15.09 -30.29 16.56
N ALA A 36 -14.36 -31.38 16.26
CA ALA A 36 -14.36 -32.61 17.06
C ALA A 36 -14.01 -32.39 18.54
N ALA A 37 -13.06 -31.50 18.85
CA ALA A 37 -12.68 -31.23 20.24
C ALA A 37 -13.83 -30.62 21.06
N ALA A 38 -14.58 -29.68 20.46
CA ALA A 38 -15.75 -29.09 21.11
C ALA A 38 -16.90 -30.10 21.26
N LEU A 39 -17.14 -30.93 20.23
CA LEU A 39 -18.15 -31.99 20.26
C LEU A 39 -17.87 -33.02 21.36
N GLN A 40 -16.61 -33.44 21.50
CA GLN A 40 -16.19 -34.35 22.56
C GLN A 40 -16.39 -33.73 23.95
N ALA A 41 -16.03 -32.45 24.12
CA ALA A 41 -16.24 -31.73 25.37
C ALA A 41 -17.73 -31.62 25.73
N LEU A 42 -18.59 -31.25 24.77
CA LEU A 42 -20.03 -31.18 24.95
C LEU A 42 -20.67 -32.55 25.25
N ALA A 43 -20.17 -33.63 24.64
CA ALA A 43 -20.64 -34.99 24.91
C ALA A 43 -20.36 -35.45 26.35
N ALA A 44 -19.29 -34.94 26.97
CA ALA A 44 -18.88 -35.27 28.33
C ALA A 44 -19.65 -34.51 29.42
N VAL A 45 -20.43 -33.48 29.04
CA VAL A 45 -21.22 -32.69 30.00
C VAL A 45 -22.60 -33.32 30.20
N ASP A 46 -22.88 -33.76 31.42
CA ASP A 46 -24.18 -34.31 31.81
C ASP A 46 -25.16 -33.21 32.24
N ALA A 47 -25.61 -32.41 31.27
CA ALA A 47 -26.62 -31.38 31.47
C ALA A 47 -27.65 -31.40 30.31
N PRO A 48 -28.95 -31.21 30.57
CA PRO A 48 -29.95 -31.14 29.50
C PRO A 48 -29.63 -30.04 28.47
N GLU A 49 -29.16 -28.87 28.90
CA GLU A 49 -28.77 -27.77 28.02
C GLU A 49 -27.57 -28.14 27.11
N ALA A 50 -26.71 -29.07 27.54
CA ALA A 50 -25.59 -29.54 26.73
C ALA A 50 -26.04 -30.16 25.42
N ARG A 51 -27.21 -30.83 25.41
CA ARG A 51 -27.78 -31.46 24.21
C ARG A 51 -28.14 -30.42 23.14
N LEU A 52 -28.67 -29.27 23.53
CA LEU A 52 -28.96 -28.18 22.60
C LEU A 52 -27.68 -27.62 21.98
N PHE A 53 -26.66 -27.33 22.80
CA PHE A 53 -25.38 -26.81 22.29
C PHE A 53 -24.62 -27.85 21.47
N HIS A 54 -24.74 -29.13 21.80
CA HIS A 54 -24.22 -30.23 21.00
C HIS A 54 -24.91 -30.30 19.63
N ALA A 55 -26.24 -30.20 19.57
CA ALA A 55 -26.96 -30.13 18.30
C ALA A 55 -26.52 -28.92 17.45
N LEU A 56 -26.36 -27.74 18.06
CA LEU A 56 -25.86 -26.54 17.38
C LEU A 56 -24.43 -26.73 16.84
N ALA A 57 -23.53 -27.31 17.64
CA ALA A 57 -22.16 -27.57 17.24
C ALA A 57 -22.07 -28.61 16.09
N LEU A 58 -22.90 -29.67 16.12
CA LEU A 58 -23.01 -30.65 15.03
C LEU A 58 -23.50 -29.98 13.75
N TRP A 59 -24.53 -29.12 13.85
CA TRP A 59 -25.02 -28.34 12.72
C TRP A 59 -23.92 -27.46 12.12
N ILE A 60 -23.16 -26.75 12.95
CA ILE A 60 -22.06 -25.89 12.50
C ILE A 60 -20.97 -26.72 11.83
N ASP A 61 -20.62 -27.89 12.38
CA ASP A 61 -19.61 -28.79 11.82
C ASP A 61 -20.05 -29.52 10.54
N GLY A 62 -21.31 -29.38 10.13
CA GLY A 62 -21.84 -29.97 8.88
C GLY A 62 -22.46 -31.36 9.02
N GLN A 63 -22.78 -31.77 10.25
CA GLN A 63 -23.35 -33.09 10.58
C GLN A 63 -24.88 -32.97 10.80
N ASP A 64 -25.62 -32.73 9.72
CA ASP A 64 -27.05 -32.37 9.77
C ASP A 64 -27.94 -33.43 10.41
N ASP A 65 -27.73 -34.71 10.06
CA ASP A 65 -28.52 -35.83 10.56
C ASP A 65 -28.25 -36.09 12.06
N GLU A 66 -26.98 -36.02 12.47
CA GLU A 66 -26.56 -36.08 13.87
C GLU A 66 -27.14 -34.91 14.66
N ALA A 67 -27.11 -33.70 14.10
CA ALA A 67 -27.68 -32.51 14.73
C ALA A 67 -29.19 -32.67 14.98
N ALA A 68 -29.94 -33.18 13.99
CA ALA A 68 -31.36 -33.46 14.12
C ALA A 68 -31.66 -34.52 15.20
N ARG A 69 -30.89 -35.62 15.23
CA ARG A 69 -31.03 -36.66 16.26
C ARG A 69 -30.71 -36.14 17.67
N MET A 70 -29.68 -35.32 17.81
CA MET A 70 -29.31 -34.71 19.08
C MET A 70 -30.36 -33.70 19.55
N LEU A 71 -30.94 -32.93 18.62
CA LEU A 71 -31.97 -31.94 18.92
C LEU A 71 -33.25 -32.57 19.48
N GLN A 72 -33.62 -33.77 19.04
CA GLN A 72 -34.77 -34.52 19.59
C GLN A 72 -34.59 -34.88 21.08
N GLN A 73 -33.34 -34.93 21.56
CA GLN A 73 -33.00 -35.20 22.96
C GLN A 73 -32.82 -33.93 23.78
N ALA A 74 -32.82 -32.76 23.13
CA ALA A 74 -32.64 -31.48 23.79
C ALA A 74 -33.94 -30.98 24.45
N PRO A 75 -33.86 -30.17 25.52
CA PRO A 75 -35.03 -29.54 26.12
C PRO A 75 -35.82 -28.71 25.11
N ALA A 76 -37.15 -28.86 25.15
CA ALA A 76 -38.04 -28.02 24.38
C ALA A 76 -37.83 -26.55 24.77
N SER A 77 -37.39 -25.74 23.81
CA SER A 77 -37.06 -24.34 23.99
C SER A 77 -37.24 -23.59 22.67
N ASP A 78 -37.39 -22.27 22.73
CA ASP A 78 -37.44 -21.42 21.53
C ASP A 78 -36.17 -21.59 20.66
N ALA A 79 -35.01 -21.76 21.28
CA ALA A 79 -33.76 -22.06 20.57
C ALA A 79 -33.82 -23.40 19.82
N ALA A 80 -34.35 -24.45 20.45
CA ALA A 80 -34.52 -25.76 19.82
C ALA A 80 -35.49 -25.69 18.63
N SER A 81 -36.62 -25.01 18.79
CA SER A 81 -37.59 -24.81 17.69
C SER A 81 -37.00 -24.04 16.52
N LYS A 82 -36.18 -23.01 16.79
CA LYS A 82 -35.48 -22.24 15.73
C LYS A 82 -34.44 -23.07 14.99
N LEU A 83 -33.69 -23.93 15.69
CA LEU A 83 -32.75 -24.85 15.05
C LEU A 83 -33.47 -25.90 14.20
N ALA A 84 -34.57 -26.47 14.71
CA ALA A 84 -35.39 -27.43 13.97
C ALA A 84 -35.88 -26.82 12.63
N ALA A 85 -36.40 -25.59 12.67
CA ALA A 85 -36.85 -24.88 11.47
C ALA A 85 -35.73 -24.60 10.44
N ILE A 86 -34.46 -24.59 10.85
CA ILE A 86 -33.31 -24.48 9.94
C ILE A 86 -32.99 -25.84 9.34
N LEU A 87 -32.97 -26.90 10.17
CA LEU A 87 -32.68 -28.27 9.74
C LEU A 87 -33.72 -28.76 8.72
N GLU A 88 -35.00 -28.41 8.90
CA GLU A 88 -36.10 -28.79 8.00
C GLU A 88 -36.03 -28.17 6.59
N LYS A 89 -35.26 -27.09 6.38
CA LYS A 89 -35.14 -26.47 5.06
C LYS A 89 -34.23 -27.30 4.17
N ASP A 90 -34.65 -27.60 2.95
CA ASP A 90 -33.76 -28.25 1.97
C ASP A 90 -32.55 -27.37 1.62
N ARG A 91 -32.81 -26.08 1.41
CA ARG A 91 -31.80 -25.06 1.07
C ARG A 91 -32.06 -23.75 1.79
N ILE A 92 -30.98 -23.12 2.22
CA ILE A 92 -30.93 -21.82 2.88
C ILE A 92 -30.44 -20.79 1.85
N ARG A 93 -31.30 -19.82 1.53
CA ARG A 93 -31.01 -18.77 0.55
C ARG A 93 -30.28 -17.61 1.22
N VAL A 94 -29.12 -17.25 0.68
CA VAL A 94 -28.27 -16.21 1.25
C VAL A 94 -28.05 -15.10 0.25
N LEU A 95 -28.27 -13.86 0.68
CA LEU A 95 -27.81 -12.68 -0.06
C LEU A 95 -26.45 -12.27 0.49
N GLY A 96 -25.38 -12.53 -0.27
CA GLY A 96 -24.01 -12.27 0.16
C GLY A 96 -23.50 -10.92 -0.34
N PHE A 97 -22.80 -10.18 0.52
CA PHE A 97 -21.80 -9.19 0.16
C PHE A 97 -20.46 -9.78 0.64
N LEU A 98 -19.91 -10.68 -0.16
CA LEU A 98 -18.71 -11.44 0.16
C LEU A 98 -17.62 -11.12 -0.87
N PRO A 99 -16.36 -10.97 -0.46
CA PRO A 99 -15.21 -10.85 -1.36
C PRO A 99 -15.20 -11.97 -2.41
N HIS A 100 -15.02 -11.60 -3.70
CA HIS A 100 -15.00 -12.57 -4.80
C HIS A 100 -13.64 -13.25 -4.99
N HIS A 101 -12.64 -13.00 -4.14
CA HIS A 101 -11.28 -13.51 -4.32
C HIS A 101 -11.25 -15.05 -4.27
N ARG A 102 -10.62 -15.66 -5.29
CA ARG A 102 -10.49 -17.13 -5.40
C ARG A 102 -9.15 -17.68 -4.90
N GLY A 103 -8.28 -16.84 -4.31
CA GLY A 103 -6.86 -17.18 -4.08
C GLY A 103 -6.17 -16.42 -2.95
N GLY A 104 -6.85 -16.26 -1.81
CA GLY A 104 -6.32 -15.62 -0.61
C GLY A 104 -7.21 -15.90 0.61
N PRO A 105 -6.90 -15.31 1.77
CA PRO A 105 -7.62 -15.61 3.01
C PRO A 105 -9.12 -15.28 2.97
N HIS A 106 -9.52 -14.29 2.18
CA HIS A 106 -10.92 -13.87 1.99
C HIS A 106 -11.59 -14.62 0.83
N CYS A 107 -11.88 -15.91 1.01
CA CYS A 107 -12.59 -16.70 -0.02
C CYS A 107 -13.87 -17.37 0.49
N LEU A 108 -14.56 -16.72 1.44
CA LEU A 108 -15.80 -17.26 2.02
C LEU A 108 -16.82 -17.65 0.95
N PHE A 109 -17.04 -16.82 -0.08
CA PHE A 109 -17.98 -17.12 -1.16
C PHE A 109 -17.66 -18.43 -1.91
N ALA A 110 -16.39 -18.63 -2.29
CA ALA A 110 -15.98 -19.79 -3.06
C ALA A 110 -16.16 -21.09 -2.26
N GLY A 111 -15.77 -21.09 -0.98
CA GLY A 111 -15.96 -22.25 -0.11
C GLY A 111 -17.44 -22.49 0.24
N ALA A 112 -18.21 -21.43 0.46
CA ALA A 112 -19.60 -21.54 0.91
C ALA A 112 -20.51 -22.07 -0.21
N SER A 113 -20.19 -21.74 -1.47
CA SER A 113 -20.91 -22.25 -2.64
C SER A 113 -20.74 -23.76 -2.86
N ALA A 114 -19.79 -24.40 -2.17
CA ALA A 114 -19.60 -25.85 -2.21
C ALA A 114 -20.46 -26.60 -1.19
N ASP A 115 -21.03 -25.93 -0.19
CA ASP A 115 -21.95 -26.55 0.78
C ASP A 115 -23.36 -26.62 0.18
N PRO A 116 -23.93 -27.81 -0.06
CA PRO A 116 -25.20 -27.98 -0.75
C PRO A 116 -26.40 -27.40 0.00
N ARG A 117 -26.25 -27.10 1.31
CA ARG A 117 -27.29 -26.47 2.13
C ARG A 117 -27.51 -25.01 1.79
N PHE A 118 -26.57 -24.35 1.11
CA PHE A 118 -26.67 -22.93 0.81
C PHE A 118 -26.88 -22.64 -0.67
N GLU A 119 -27.79 -21.71 -0.94
CA GLU A 119 -27.98 -21.09 -2.25
C GLU A 119 -27.59 -19.62 -2.13
N ILE A 120 -26.38 -19.28 -2.59
CA ILE A 120 -25.79 -17.95 -2.35
C ILE A 120 -25.90 -17.08 -3.60
N SER A 121 -26.63 -15.97 -3.47
CA SER A 121 -26.64 -14.87 -4.43
C SER A 121 -25.66 -13.80 -3.95
N ASN A 122 -24.43 -13.81 -4.46
CA ASN A 122 -23.40 -12.86 -4.02
C ASN A 122 -23.42 -11.56 -4.85
N VAL A 123 -23.36 -10.41 -4.19
CA VAL A 123 -23.37 -9.07 -4.77
C VAL A 123 -21.94 -8.53 -4.87
N TRP A 124 -21.51 -8.13 -6.07
CA TRP A 124 -20.15 -7.63 -6.30
C TRP A 124 -20.08 -6.68 -7.50
N PHE A 125 -19.15 -5.71 -7.49
CA PHE A 125 -18.97 -4.76 -8.60
C PHE A 125 -18.36 -5.40 -9.85
N HIS A 126 -17.50 -6.40 -9.66
CA HIS A 126 -16.81 -7.09 -10.74
C HIS A 126 -17.33 -8.51 -10.96
N ALA A 127 -18.63 -8.75 -10.76
CA ALA A 127 -19.24 -10.07 -10.93
C ALA A 127 -18.79 -10.67 -12.28
N PRO A 128 -17.91 -11.69 -12.29
CA PRO A 128 -17.51 -12.32 -13.54
C PRO A 128 -18.76 -12.94 -14.15
N ARG A 129 -18.92 -12.78 -15.47
CA ARG A 129 -20.10 -13.24 -16.22
C ARG A 129 -20.58 -14.61 -15.73
N GLY A 130 -21.72 -14.63 -15.03
CA GLY A 130 -22.42 -15.86 -14.61
C GLY A 130 -22.55 -16.08 -13.10
N ASP A 131 -21.60 -15.62 -12.28
CA ASP A 131 -21.53 -15.97 -10.85
C ASP A 131 -21.79 -14.74 -9.96
N GLY A 132 -23.05 -14.37 -9.76
CA GLY A 132 -23.47 -13.33 -8.82
C GLY A 132 -24.32 -12.20 -9.40
N ILE A 133 -24.66 -11.23 -8.55
CA ILE A 133 -25.46 -10.05 -8.87
C ILE A 133 -24.53 -8.84 -8.95
N ALA A 134 -24.61 -8.08 -10.04
CA ALA A 134 -23.80 -6.87 -10.20
C ALA A 134 -24.24 -5.80 -9.19
N ASN A 135 -23.29 -5.29 -8.41
CA ASN A 135 -23.50 -4.13 -7.57
C ASN A 135 -23.43 -2.83 -8.39
N ARG A 136 -24.04 -1.76 -7.87
CA ARG A 136 -23.90 -0.39 -8.37
C ARG A 136 -24.07 0.58 -7.21
N VAL A 137 -23.46 1.76 -7.33
CA VAL A 137 -23.70 2.86 -6.39
C VAL A 137 -25.21 3.15 -6.35
N ASP A 138 -25.73 3.40 -5.15
CA ASP A 138 -27.16 3.64 -4.88
C ASP A 138 -28.13 2.52 -5.27
N ALA A 139 -27.64 1.28 -5.45
CA ALA A 139 -28.54 0.16 -5.62
C ALA A 139 -29.52 0.04 -4.45
N SER A 140 -30.82 -0.07 -4.76
CA SER A 140 -31.81 -0.45 -3.75
C SER A 140 -31.62 -1.92 -3.35
N ILE A 141 -31.78 -2.23 -2.06
CA ILE A 141 -31.74 -3.61 -1.56
C ILE A 141 -32.75 -4.52 -2.28
N HIS A 142 -33.88 -3.96 -2.75
CA HIS A 142 -34.90 -4.68 -3.50
C HIS A 142 -34.46 -5.10 -4.90
N HIS A 143 -33.36 -4.54 -5.43
CA HIS A 143 -32.78 -4.98 -6.69
C HIS A 143 -32.08 -6.35 -6.58
N PHE A 144 -31.63 -6.70 -5.38
CA PHE A 144 -30.77 -7.86 -5.16
C PHE A 144 -31.49 -9.15 -4.79
N TYR A 145 -32.82 -9.14 -4.72
CA TYR A 145 -33.59 -10.35 -4.48
C TYR A 145 -34.98 -10.31 -5.11
N ARG A 146 -35.53 -11.49 -5.42
CA ARG A 146 -36.90 -11.63 -5.92
C ARG A 146 -37.87 -11.74 -4.74
N ARG A 147 -39.00 -11.02 -4.79
CA ARG A 147 -40.02 -11.05 -3.71
C ARG A 147 -40.60 -12.45 -3.44
N VAL A 148 -40.66 -13.31 -4.45
CA VAL A 148 -41.19 -14.69 -4.35
C VAL A 148 -40.13 -15.67 -3.81
N ALA A 149 -38.84 -15.33 -3.92
CA ALA A 149 -37.72 -16.13 -3.45
C ALA A 149 -36.84 -15.25 -2.54
N LYS A 150 -37.38 -14.87 -1.38
CA LYS A 150 -36.66 -14.03 -0.42
C LYS A 150 -35.47 -14.80 0.17
N PRO A 151 -34.32 -14.14 0.38
CA PRO A 151 -33.24 -14.67 1.19
C PRO A 151 -33.72 -14.94 2.61
N ASP A 152 -33.16 -15.98 3.23
CA ASP A 152 -33.34 -16.27 4.66
C ASP A 152 -32.56 -15.25 5.51
N PHE A 153 -31.38 -14.84 5.03
CA PHE A 153 -30.58 -13.77 5.60
C PHE A 153 -29.68 -13.09 4.55
N LEU A 154 -29.19 -11.91 4.91
CA LEU A 154 -28.09 -11.22 4.25
C LEU A 154 -26.86 -11.25 5.15
N VAL A 155 -25.70 -11.46 4.54
CA VAL A 155 -24.41 -11.36 5.23
C VAL A 155 -23.46 -10.47 4.42
N SER A 156 -22.80 -9.53 5.09
CA SER A 156 -21.69 -8.74 4.56
C SER A 156 -20.44 -9.09 5.33
N GLU A 157 -19.48 -9.77 4.70
CA GLU A 157 -18.12 -9.90 5.23
C GLU A 157 -17.38 -8.60 4.96
N MET A 158 -16.48 -8.14 5.84
CA MET A 158 -15.67 -6.95 5.57
C MET A 158 -16.54 -5.71 5.25
N ALA A 159 -17.59 -5.46 6.05
CA ALA A 159 -18.67 -4.50 5.73
C ALA A 159 -18.17 -3.07 5.40
N GLU A 160 -17.09 -2.63 6.05
CA GLU A 160 -16.37 -1.38 5.80
C GLU A 160 -15.84 -1.22 4.36
N TRP A 161 -15.68 -2.33 3.64
CA TRP A 161 -15.10 -2.36 2.29
C TRP A 161 -16.15 -2.48 1.17
N HIS A 162 -17.44 -2.62 1.51
CA HIS A 162 -18.53 -2.74 0.55
C HIS A 162 -19.28 -1.42 0.35
N VAL A 163 -19.79 -1.20 -0.88
CA VAL A 163 -20.84 -0.20 -1.13
C VAL A 163 -22.18 -0.87 -0.86
N LEU A 164 -22.82 -0.49 0.24
CA LEU A 164 -24.07 -1.07 0.72
C LEU A 164 -25.28 -0.29 0.21
N PRO A 165 -26.45 -0.94 0.04
CA PRO A 165 -27.70 -0.25 -0.28
C PRO A 165 -28.08 0.78 0.78
N ARG A 166 -28.37 2.03 0.37
CA ARG A 166 -28.81 3.07 1.30
C ARG A 166 -30.10 2.73 2.04
N ASN A 167 -30.97 1.94 1.41
CA ASN A 167 -32.20 1.44 2.01
C ASN A 167 -32.05 0.03 2.60
N LEU A 168 -30.84 -0.35 3.04
CA LEU A 168 -30.57 -1.66 3.65
C LEU A 168 -31.50 -1.96 4.84
N ALA A 169 -31.89 -0.95 5.62
CA ALA A 169 -32.87 -1.09 6.70
C ALA A 169 -34.24 -1.67 6.26
N GLU A 170 -34.63 -1.51 4.99
CA GLU A 170 -35.89 -2.02 4.44
C GLU A 170 -35.86 -3.54 4.14
N ALA A 171 -34.71 -4.20 4.30
CA ALA A 171 -34.61 -5.63 4.05
C ALA A 171 -35.51 -6.43 5.03
N PRO A 172 -36.42 -7.28 4.52
CA PRO A 172 -37.39 -8.01 5.34
C PRO A 172 -36.81 -9.26 6.03
N PHE A 173 -35.52 -9.51 5.86
CA PHE A 173 -34.79 -10.67 6.40
C PHE A 173 -33.68 -10.22 7.36
N HIS A 174 -33.08 -11.18 8.06
CA HIS A 174 -32.01 -10.91 9.02
C HIS A 174 -30.77 -10.37 8.29
N LYS A 175 -30.17 -9.29 8.80
CA LYS A 175 -28.96 -8.66 8.24
C LYS A 175 -27.79 -8.87 9.19
N ILE A 176 -26.71 -9.42 8.67
CA ILE A 176 -25.49 -9.73 9.42
C ILE A 176 -24.34 -8.96 8.77
N ALA A 177 -23.61 -8.17 9.57
CA ALA A 177 -22.31 -7.62 9.17
C ALA A 177 -21.22 -8.39 9.89
N HIS A 178 -20.08 -8.58 9.24
CA HIS A 178 -18.83 -8.97 9.87
C HIS A 178 -17.81 -7.88 9.54
N THR A 179 -17.11 -7.40 10.56
CA THR A 179 -16.09 -6.36 10.45
C THR A 179 -14.81 -6.77 11.15
N SER A 180 -13.67 -6.31 10.64
CA SER A 180 -12.35 -6.50 11.27
C SER A 180 -11.46 -5.25 11.20
N ASP A 181 -11.82 -4.27 10.38
CA ASP A 181 -11.12 -2.99 10.21
C ASP A 181 -12.01 -1.79 10.58
N PHE A 182 -13.05 -1.99 11.41
CA PHE A 182 -13.95 -0.90 11.83
C PHE A 182 -13.22 0.22 12.58
N ASP A 183 -12.09 -0.08 13.22
CA ASP A 183 -11.34 0.88 14.01
C ASP A 183 -10.60 1.88 13.14
N ILE A 184 -10.14 1.48 11.96
CA ILE A 184 -9.50 2.40 11.01
C ILE A 184 -10.53 3.19 10.18
N HIS A 185 -11.78 2.70 10.13
CA HIS A 185 -12.91 3.27 9.38
C HIS A 185 -14.10 3.67 10.26
N GLY A 186 -13.86 3.98 11.54
CA GLY A 186 -14.94 4.15 12.51
C GLY A 186 -15.93 5.25 12.11
N GLN A 187 -15.43 6.37 11.55
CA GLN A 187 -16.28 7.48 11.12
C GLN A 187 -17.18 7.09 9.93
N GLU A 188 -16.69 6.24 9.04
CA GLU A 188 -17.42 5.82 7.85
C GLU A 188 -18.37 4.67 8.16
N VAL A 189 -17.91 3.66 8.91
CA VAL A 189 -18.61 2.37 9.01
C VAL A 189 -19.59 2.29 10.18
N ILE A 190 -19.36 2.99 11.30
CA ILE A 190 -20.24 2.88 12.49
C ILE A 190 -21.71 3.18 12.16
N PRO A 191 -22.06 4.23 11.39
CA PRO A 191 -23.44 4.46 10.98
C PRO A 191 -24.03 3.31 10.13
N TRP A 192 -23.21 2.65 9.31
CA TRP A 192 -23.63 1.49 8.51
C TRP A 192 -23.79 0.23 9.35
N LEU A 193 -22.88 -0.06 10.29
CA LEU A 193 -23.00 -1.19 11.21
C LEU A 193 -24.27 -1.09 12.04
N ARG A 194 -24.76 0.13 12.29
CA ARG A 194 -26.05 0.37 12.94
C ARG A 194 -27.27 -0.03 12.09
N GLN A 195 -27.13 -0.39 10.81
CA GLN A 195 -28.25 -0.89 10.00
C GLN A 195 -28.39 -2.42 10.04
N PHE A 196 -27.40 -3.13 10.58
CA PHE A 196 -27.41 -4.58 10.68
C PHE A 196 -28.11 -5.04 11.97
N ASP A 197 -28.76 -6.19 11.90
CA ASP A 197 -29.44 -6.77 13.05
C ASP A 197 -28.45 -7.47 13.99
N THR A 198 -27.39 -8.04 13.41
CA THR A 198 -26.25 -8.63 14.12
C THR A 198 -24.94 -8.14 13.50
N VAL A 199 -23.96 -7.79 14.32
CA VAL A 199 -22.60 -7.48 13.90
C VAL A 199 -21.65 -8.50 14.51
N LEU A 200 -20.82 -9.10 13.67
CA LEU A 200 -19.79 -10.06 14.02
C LEU A 200 -18.43 -9.35 14.04
N THR A 201 -17.64 -9.62 15.08
CA THR A 201 -16.22 -9.26 15.16
C THR A 201 -15.39 -10.53 15.24
N LEU A 202 -14.08 -10.44 15.01
CA LEU A 202 -13.22 -11.61 15.06
C LEU A 202 -12.96 -12.05 16.50
N ASP A 203 -12.89 -11.13 17.45
CA ASP A 203 -12.52 -11.48 18.83
C ASP A 203 -13.07 -10.57 19.92
N HIS A 204 -12.73 -10.92 21.16
CA HIS A 204 -13.15 -10.26 22.39
C HIS A 204 -12.68 -8.79 22.55
N THR A 205 -11.51 -8.43 22.03
CA THR A 205 -10.95 -7.07 22.10
C THR A 205 -11.67 -6.13 21.14
N GLU A 206 -11.96 -6.60 19.91
CA GLU A 206 -12.82 -5.91 18.95
C GLU A 206 -14.26 -5.79 19.48
N TRP A 207 -14.82 -6.90 20.00
CA TRP A 207 -16.17 -6.94 20.57
C TRP A 207 -16.35 -5.91 21.69
N ALA A 208 -15.38 -5.82 22.61
CA ALA A 208 -15.46 -4.91 23.74
C ALA A 208 -15.52 -3.44 23.31
N ARG A 209 -14.80 -3.08 22.24
CA ARG A 209 -14.81 -1.73 21.66
C ARG A 209 -16.09 -1.48 20.88
N LEU A 210 -16.44 -2.37 19.95
CA LEU A 210 -17.56 -2.16 19.05
C LEU A 210 -18.90 -2.18 19.79
N ARG A 211 -19.10 -3.08 20.76
CA ARG A 211 -20.31 -3.12 21.59
C ARG A 211 -20.57 -1.80 22.30
N ARG A 212 -19.53 -1.04 22.67
CA ARG A 212 -19.69 0.29 23.26
C ARG A 212 -20.06 1.33 22.22
N ALA A 213 -19.47 1.28 21.03
CA ALA A 213 -19.72 2.25 19.94
C ALA A 213 -21.11 2.10 19.29
N ILE A 214 -21.67 0.89 19.28
CA ILE A 214 -23.00 0.58 18.75
C ILE A 214 -23.86 -0.15 19.80
N PRO A 215 -24.19 0.50 20.95
CA PRO A 215 -24.84 -0.15 22.08
C PRO A 215 -26.22 -0.72 21.74
N ASP A 216 -26.86 -0.17 20.72
CA ASP A 216 -28.17 -0.62 20.26
C ASP A 216 -28.09 -1.93 19.44
N SER A 217 -26.89 -2.30 18.95
CA SER A 217 -26.65 -3.43 18.04
C SER A 217 -26.25 -4.69 18.79
N GLN A 218 -26.68 -5.85 18.29
CA GLN A 218 -26.18 -7.13 18.80
C GLN A 218 -24.80 -7.39 18.24
N VAL A 219 -23.77 -7.38 19.09
CA VAL A 219 -22.38 -7.68 18.71
C VAL A 219 -22.00 -9.07 19.24
N LEU A 220 -21.54 -9.95 18.36
CA LEU A 220 -21.04 -11.29 18.69
C LEU A 220 -19.62 -11.50 18.13
N THR A 221 -18.85 -12.41 18.71
CA THR A 221 -17.53 -12.79 18.19
C THR A 221 -17.60 -14.09 17.37
N TYR A 222 -16.99 -14.09 16.18
CA TYR A 222 -16.76 -15.29 15.37
C TYR A 222 -15.40 -15.18 14.63
N PRO A 223 -14.34 -15.82 15.13
CA PRO A 223 -12.96 -15.62 14.63
C PRO A 223 -12.65 -16.35 13.32
N LYS A 224 -13.47 -17.33 12.93
CA LYS A 224 -13.16 -18.26 11.84
C LYS A 224 -13.67 -17.74 10.49
N ALA A 225 -13.25 -16.54 10.13
CA ALA A 225 -13.67 -15.84 8.90
C ALA A 225 -12.70 -16.00 7.73
N PHE A 226 -11.48 -16.44 8.02
CA PHE A 226 -10.39 -16.50 7.04
C PHE A 226 -10.03 -17.93 6.70
N THR A 227 -9.67 -18.13 5.45
CA THR A 227 -9.38 -19.44 4.86
C THR A 227 -7.89 -19.57 4.54
N ILE A 228 -7.42 -20.81 4.39
CA ILE A 228 -6.07 -21.11 3.92
C ILE A 228 -6.15 -22.22 2.88
N PHE A 229 -5.51 -22.00 1.74
CA PHE A 229 -5.33 -23.04 0.73
C PHE A 229 -4.13 -23.90 1.09
N ASP A 230 -4.29 -25.22 1.06
CA ASP A 230 -3.15 -26.12 1.19
C ASP A 230 -2.28 -26.03 -0.06
N ARG A 231 -1.16 -25.32 0.06
CA ARG A 231 -0.13 -25.24 -0.97
C ARG A 231 0.85 -26.38 -0.73
N ALA A 232 0.45 -27.56 -1.17
CA ALA A 232 1.22 -28.80 -1.04
C ALA A 232 2.67 -28.59 -1.47
N SER A 233 3.57 -28.57 -0.49
CA SER A 233 4.99 -28.34 -0.69
C SER A 233 5.78 -28.96 0.46
N ASP A 234 7.03 -29.34 0.18
CA ASP A 234 7.92 -29.85 1.23
C ASP A 234 8.21 -28.74 2.24
N ILE A 235 8.44 -29.10 3.50
CA ILE A 235 8.81 -28.15 4.55
C ILE A 235 10.34 -28.03 4.56
N PRO A 236 10.91 -26.86 4.22
CA PRO A 236 12.36 -26.68 4.25
C PRO A 236 12.94 -26.97 5.62
N GLY A 237 14.11 -27.62 5.65
CA GLY A 237 14.85 -27.90 6.87
C GLY A 237 15.27 -26.63 7.61
N TYR A 238 15.57 -26.73 8.91
CA TYR A 238 15.98 -25.56 9.71
C TYR A 238 17.22 -24.86 9.13
N ALA A 239 18.22 -25.61 8.68
CA ALA A 239 19.47 -25.07 8.14
C ALA A 239 19.30 -24.36 6.78
N GLU A 240 18.23 -24.67 6.04
CA GLU A 240 17.92 -24.09 4.73
C GLU A 240 17.25 -22.70 4.83
N ARG A 241 16.95 -22.25 6.06
CA ARG A 241 16.23 -21.00 6.35
C ARG A 241 17.19 -19.91 6.82
N PRO A 242 17.71 -19.06 5.92
CA PRO A 242 18.71 -18.05 6.27
C PRO A 242 18.16 -16.86 7.04
N ILE A 243 16.84 -16.65 7.06
CA ILE A 243 16.18 -15.53 7.72
C ILE A 243 15.69 -16.01 9.09
N ASP A 244 16.09 -15.34 10.16
CA ASP A 244 15.62 -15.69 11.50
C ASP A 244 14.18 -15.24 11.70
N ILE A 245 13.88 -13.98 11.36
CA ILE A 245 12.56 -13.37 11.50
C ILE A 245 12.20 -12.60 10.23
N LEU A 246 11.02 -12.89 9.67
CA LEU A 246 10.42 -12.14 8.56
C LEU A 246 9.22 -11.33 9.05
N MET A 247 9.16 -10.07 8.62
CA MET A 247 7.96 -9.24 8.68
C MET A 247 7.74 -8.54 7.35
N THR A 248 6.51 -8.61 6.82
CA THR A 248 6.11 -7.95 5.57
C THR A 248 4.86 -7.09 5.78
N GLY A 249 4.52 -6.26 4.78
CA GLY A 249 3.36 -5.35 4.82
C GLY A 249 3.74 -3.94 5.24
N THR A 250 2.80 -3.15 5.74
CA THR A 250 3.09 -1.78 6.21
C THR A 250 3.86 -1.83 7.52
N VAL A 251 5.19 -1.87 7.42
CA VAL A 251 6.14 -2.03 8.54
C VAL A 251 6.33 -0.69 9.25
N LEU A 252 6.36 0.42 8.52
CA LEU A 252 6.58 1.78 9.04
C LEU A 252 5.30 2.64 8.97
N SER A 253 4.15 2.10 9.35
CA SER A 253 2.92 2.88 9.35
C SER A 253 2.90 3.86 10.51
N ASP A 254 2.63 5.15 10.24
CA ASP A 254 2.32 6.13 11.29
C ASP A 254 1.04 5.76 12.07
N TYR A 255 0.18 4.94 11.46
CA TYR A 255 -1.04 4.45 12.09
C TYR A 255 -0.81 3.25 13.02
N HIS A 256 0.33 2.56 12.93
CA HIS A 256 0.61 1.37 13.74
C HIS A 256 1.84 1.61 14.63
N ASN A 257 1.73 2.58 15.55
CA ASN A 257 2.84 2.95 16.43
C ASN A 257 3.36 1.77 17.27
N ASP A 258 2.46 0.91 17.75
CA ASP A 258 2.81 -0.25 18.58
C ASP A 258 3.62 -1.29 17.78
N LYS A 259 3.34 -1.40 16.48
CA LYS A 259 4.10 -2.24 15.55
C LYS A 259 5.52 -1.69 15.36
N ASN A 260 5.66 -0.37 15.22
CA ASN A 260 6.97 0.29 15.11
C ASN A 260 7.81 0.06 16.37
N GLU A 261 7.22 0.16 17.55
CA GLU A 261 7.90 -0.13 18.81
C GLU A 261 8.40 -1.59 18.87
N LEU A 262 7.54 -2.55 18.54
CA LEU A 262 7.89 -3.96 18.47
C LEU A 262 9.09 -4.22 17.54
N ILE A 263 9.06 -3.65 16.33
CA ILE A 263 10.16 -3.76 15.35
C ILE A 263 11.47 -3.18 15.93
N THR A 264 11.40 -2.04 16.60
CA THR A 264 12.57 -1.37 17.21
C THR A 264 13.23 -2.27 18.23
N ARG A 265 12.43 -2.82 19.15
CA ARG A 265 12.93 -3.66 20.23
C ARG A 265 13.51 -4.97 19.69
N LEU A 266 12.88 -5.56 18.67
CA LEU A 266 13.39 -6.76 18.00
C LEU A 266 14.74 -6.52 17.29
N THR A 267 14.91 -5.35 16.70
CA THR A 267 16.12 -4.99 15.95
C THR A 267 17.23 -4.38 16.83
N ALA A 268 16.93 -4.01 18.07
CA ALA A 268 17.86 -3.35 18.98
C ALA A 268 19.05 -4.23 19.42
N GLN A 269 18.85 -5.54 19.56
CA GLN A 269 19.86 -6.43 20.17
C GLN A 269 20.88 -6.99 19.17
N GLY A 270 20.63 -6.90 17.86
CA GLY A 270 21.57 -7.34 16.81
C GLY A 270 21.85 -8.85 16.74
N GLU A 271 21.31 -9.67 17.65
CA GLU A 271 21.49 -11.14 17.67
C GLU A 271 20.72 -11.88 16.57
N LEU A 272 19.71 -11.23 15.98
CA LEU A 272 18.74 -11.84 15.05
C LEU A 272 18.94 -11.33 13.62
N LYS A 273 18.89 -12.23 12.63
CA LYS A 273 18.82 -11.89 11.20
C LYS A 273 17.38 -11.56 10.81
N CYS A 274 16.97 -10.33 11.10
CA CYS A 274 15.63 -9.83 10.77
C CYS A 274 15.57 -9.31 9.33
N MET A 275 14.57 -9.76 8.59
CA MET A 275 14.18 -9.20 7.29
C MET A 275 12.85 -8.47 7.44
N LEU A 276 12.89 -7.16 7.26
CA LEU A 276 11.74 -6.27 7.40
C LEU A 276 11.44 -5.66 6.04
N LEU A 277 10.30 -6.02 5.46
CA LEU A 277 9.88 -5.56 4.14
C LEU A 277 8.70 -4.60 4.29
N ASN A 278 8.95 -3.30 4.17
CA ASN A 278 7.90 -2.31 4.13
C ASN A 278 7.26 -2.29 2.73
N GLY A 279 5.95 -2.56 2.68
CA GLY A 279 5.17 -2.59 1.44
C GLY A 279 4.60 -3.96 1.10
N PHE A 280 4.02 -4.04 -0.10
CA PHE A 280 3.45 -5.26 -0.65
C PHE A 280 4.46 -5.95 -1.56
N VAL A 281 4.58 -7.26 -1.43
CA VAL A 281 5.33 -8.13 -2.34
C VAL A 281 4.35 -9.00 -3.12
N SER A 282 4.77 -9.58 -4.24
CA SER A 282 3.92 -10.54 -4.96
C SER A 282 3.63 -11.78 -4.09
N PRO A 283 2.52 -12.49 -4.32
CA PRO A 283 2.23 -13.73 -3.60
C PRO A 283 3.37 -14.77 -3.67
N ALA A 284 4.04 -14.87 -4.81
CA ALA A 284 5.16 -15.80 -5.00
C ALA A 284 6.41 -15.38 -4.21
N GLU A 285 6.75 -14.09 -4.19
CA GLU A 285 7.83 -13.56 -3.36
C GLU A 285 7.51 -13.73 -1.88
N TYR A 286 6.29 -13.42 -1.44
CA TYR A 286 5.85 -13.60 -0.07
C TYR A 286 6.02 -15.06 0.39
N GLU A 287 5.58 -16.01 -0.43
CA GLU A 287 5.72 -17.43 -0.17
C GLU A 287 7.19 -17.86 -0.08
N SER A 288 8.01 -17.46 -1.05
CA SER A 288 9.45 -17.75 -1.08
C SER A 288 10.16 -17.23 0.19
N LEU A 289 9.91 -15.98 0.56
CA LEU A 289 10.49 -15.36 1.74
C LEU A 289 10.03 -16.06 3.02
N THR A 290 8.74 -16.36 3.13
CA THR A 290 8.16 -17.05 4.29
C THR A 290 8.77 -18.43 4.47
N ARG A 291 8.95 -19.19 3.38
CA ARG A 291 9.60 -20.52 3.41
C ARG A 291 11.08 -20.46 3.77
N ARG A 292 11.78 -19.38 3.43
CA ARG A 292 13.19 -19.14 3.78
C ARG A 292 13.38 -18.58 5.20
N SER A 293 12.29 -18.36 5.92
CA SER A 293 12.30 -17.79 7.26
C SER A 293 12.09 -18.87 8.31
N LYS A 294 12.78 -18.77 9.45
CA LYS A 294 12.55 -19.63 10.61
C LYS A 294 11.27 -19.21 11.33
N LEU A 295 11.05 -17.91 11.45
CA LEU A 295 9.87 -17.37 12.08
C LEU A 295 9.30 -16.20 11.28
N THR A 296 7.97 -16.10 11.25
CA THR A 296 7.26 -14.90 10.81
C THR A 296 6.72 -14.15 12.01
N LEU A 297 6.84 -12.83 12.01
CA LEU A 297 6.20 -11.99 13.00
C LEU A 297 4.84 -11.52 12.49
N SER A 298 3.78 -11.91 13.21
CA SER A 298 2.44 -11.41 12.97
C SER A 298 2.10 -10.33 14.01
N PHE A 299 1.60 -9.20 13.51
CA PHE A 299 1.10 -8.10 14.33
C PHE A 299 -0.29 -7.74 13.85
N VAL A 300 -1.21 -7.65 14.79
CA VAL A 300 -2.58 -7.14 14.62
C VAL A 300 -2.86 -6.19 15.77
N ARG A 301 -3.56 -5.09 15.53
CA ARG A 301 -3.79 -4.07 16.59
C ARG A 301 -4.65 -4.64 17.73
N HIS A 302 -5.69 -5.37 17.35
CA HIS A 302 -6.54 -6.12 18.25
C HIS A 302 -5.89 -7.45 18.55
N SER A 303 -5.18 -7.53 19.67
CA SER A 303 -4.30 -8.66 19.98
C SER A 303 -5.04 -10.00 20.04
N GLY A 304 -6.34 -9.98 20.35
CA GLY A 304 -7.18 -11.17 20.35
C GLY A 304 -7.63 -11.69 18.99
N THR A 305 -7.44 -10.92 17.92
CA THR A 305 -7.96 -11.25 16.59
C THR A 305 -7.23 -12.41 15.92
N MET A 306 -7.69 -12.81 14.73
CA MET A 306 -7.09 -13.88 13.92
C MET A 306 -6.09 -13.30 12.90
N PRO A 307 -4.77 -13.39 13.14
CA PRO A 307 -3.78 -12.87 12.19
C PRO A 307 -3.70 -13.78 10.94
N THR A 308 -4.23 -13.29 9.81
CA THR A 308 -4.18 -14.01 8.51
C THR A 308 -2.75 -14.36 8.10
N ARG A 309 -1.79 -13.47 8.36
CA ARG A 309 -0.35 -13.70 8.12
C ARG A 309 0.21 -14.89 8.89
N ALA A 310 -0.29 -15.17 10.08
CA ALA A 310 0.12 -16.35 10.85
C ALA A 310 -0.45 -17.61 10.22
N LEU A 311 -1.73 -17.59 9.82
CA LEU A 311 -2.35 -18.73 9.14
C LEU A 311 -1.61 -19.07 7.84
N GLU A 312 -1.27 -18.05 7.04
CA GLU A 312 -0.49 -18.20 5.81
C GLU A 312 0.90 -18.81 6.11
N SER A 313 1.64 -18.29 7.09
CA SER A 313 2.99 -18.78 7.37
C SER A 313 3.02 -20.19 7.95
N LEU A 314 2.09 -20.52 8.84
CA LEU A 314 1.94 -21.86 9.40
C LEU A 314 1.56 -22.88 8.31
N SER A 315 0.72 -22.48 7.34
CA SER A 315 0.37 -23.32 6.19
C SER A 315 1.55 -23.63 5.26
N LEU A 316 2.58 -22.78 5.27
CA LEU A 316 3.83 -22.96 4.54
C LEU A 316 4.90 -23.70 5.36
N GLY A 317 4.54 -24.19 6.55
CA GLY A 317 5.46 -24.88 7.45
C GLY A 317 6.52 -23.95 8.04
N THR A 318 6.19 -22.68 8.28
CA THR A 318 7.04 -21.71 8.97
C THR A 318 6.44 -21.38 10.33
N TRP A 319 7.27 -21.27 11.37
CA TRP A 319 6.77 -20.89 12.70
C TRP A 319 6.24 -19.46 12.69
N SER A 320 5.27 -19.17 13.53
CA SER A 320 4.74 -17.80 13.67
C SER A 320 4.80 -17.31 15.12
N LEU A 321 5.23 -16.07 15.28
CA LEU A 321 5.13 -15.31 16.52
C LEU A 321 3.86 -14.48 16.47
N VAL A 322 2.94 -14.74 17.40
CA VAL A 322 1.62 -14.09 17.48
C VAL A 322 1.36 -13.59 18.90
N GLN A 323 0.39 -12.70 19.07
CA GLN A 323 -0.01 -12.24 20.38
C GLN A 323 -0.62 -13.36 21.22
N ALA A 324 -0.33 -13.38 22.53
CA ALA A 324 -0.73 -14.45 23.43
C ALA A 324 -2.27 -14.61 23.55
N ASP A 325 -3.00 -13.52 23.35
CA ASP A 325 -4.44 -13.47 23.39
C ASP A 325 -5.12 -13.74 22.04
N SER A 326 -4.36 -14.00 20.96
CA SER A 326 -4.91 -14.27 19.62
C SER A 326 -5.85 -15.48 19.58
N ALA A 327 -6.94 -15.40 18.81
CA ALA A 327 -7.89 -16.49 18.63
C ALA A 327 -7.30 -17.72 17.90
N VAL A 328 -6.14 -17.59 17.25
CA VAL A 328 -5.48 -18.72 16.54
C VAL A 328 -5.18 -19.89 17.47
N HIS A 329 -4.89 -19.63 18.76
CA HIS A 329 -4.57 -20.66 19.75
C HIS A 329 -5.72 -21.63 20.00
N LEU A 330 -6.96 -21.24 19.71
CA LEU A 330 -8.15 -22.09 19.92
C LEU A 330 -8.21 -23.27 18.95
N TYR A 331 -7.56 -23.16 17.79
CA TYR A 331 -7.71 -24.13 16.70
C TYR A 331 -6.47 -25.01 16.48
N LEU A 332 -5.42 -24.78 17.25
CA LEU A 332 -4.14 -25.46 17.10
C LEU A 332 -3.81 -26.26 18.35
N PRO A 333 -3.11 -27.40 18.21
CA PRO A 333 -2.68 -28.18 19.36
C PRO A 333 -1.67 -27.41 20.21
N GLU A 334 -1.56 -27.75 21.49
CA GLU A 334 -0.65 -27.06 22.44
C GLU A 334 0.82 -27.07 22.01
N ASN A 335 1.24 -28.10 21.26
CA ASN A 335 2.60 -28.25 20.74
C ASN A 335 2.80 -27.65 19.34
N ALA A 336 1.89 -26.78 18.89
CA ALA A 336 1.98 -26.11 17.60
C ALA A 336 3.26 -25.25 17.45
N ALA A 337 3.65 -25.01 16.20
CA ALA A 337 4.80 -24.23 15.76
C ALA A 337 4.54 -22.71 15.91
N LEU A 338 4.12 -22.31 17.10
CA LEU A 338 3.55 -21.01 17.36
C LEU A 338 4.09 -20.47 18.69
N LEU A 339 4.69 -19.28 18.63
CA LEU A 339 5.21 -18.56 19.78
C LEU A 339 4.28 -17.42 20.17
N LYS A 340 4.26 -17.10 21.46
CA LYS A 340 3.40 -16.08 22.06
C LYS A 340 4.23 -14.88 22.49
N TYR A 341 3.67 -13.68 22.35
CA TYR A 341 4.19 -12.46 22.98
C TYR A 341 3.06 -11.61 23.55
N ASN A 342 3.38 -10.72 24.50
CA ASN A 342 2.43 -9.78 25.10
C ASN A 342 2.81 -8.34 24.76
N PHE A 343 1.81 -7.47 24.68
CA PHE A 343 2.02 -6.02 24.62
C PHE A 343 2.62 -5.50 25.94
N GLY A 344 3.58 -4.58 25.85
CA GLY A 344 4.13 -3.86 27.00
C GLY A 344 5.30 -4.55 27.73
N ASP A 345 5.34 -5.89 27.74
CA ASP A 345 6.47 -6.66 28.28
C ASP A 345 7.40 -7.13 27.16
N TRP A 346 8.10 -6.17 26.58
CA TRP A 346 9.01 -6.42 25.46
C TRP A 346 10.47 -6.59 25.89
N SER A 347 10.76 -6.38 27.18
CA SER A 347 12.12 -6.50 27.70
C SER A 347 12.58 -7.95 27.64
N GLY A 348 13.49 -8.24 26.71
CA GLY A 348 14.05 -9.58 26.57
C GLY A 348 13.46 -10.40 25.42
N LEU A 349 12.39 -9.95 24.75
CA LEU A 349 11.77 -10.69 23.64
C LEU A 349 12.80 -11.12 22.58
N ALA A 350 13.69 -10.21 22.15
CA ALA A 350 14.74 -10.54 21.19
C ALA A 350 15.72 -11.60 21.72
N SER A 351 16.06 -11.57 23.01
CA SER A 351 16.96 -12.54 23.65
C SER A 351 16.29 -13.90 23.82
N GLU A 352 15.01 -13.92 24.17
CA GLU A 352 14.18 -15.11 24.23
C GLU A 352 14.05 -15.77 22.87
N LEU A 353 13.78 -14.99 21.82
CA LEU A 353 13.72 -15.48 20.44
C LEU A 353 15.08 -16.00 19.98
N ALA A 354 16.18 -15.31 20.30
CA ALA A 354 17.52 -15.80 19.99
C ALA A 354 17.83 -17.11 20.73
N SER A 355 17.43 -17.23 22.00
CA SER A 355 17.56 -18.45 22.79
C SER A 355 16.75 -19.60 22.19
N PHE A 356 15.50 -19.34 21.81
CA PHE A 356 14.63 -20.27 21.11
C PHE A 356 15.26 -20.74 19.80
N LEU A 357 15.75 -19.83 18.96
CA LEU A 357 16.38 -20.18 17.68
C LEU A 357 17.67 -21.00 17.89
N ARG A 358 18.46 -20.71 18.92
CA ARG A 358 19.63 -21.54 19.30
C ARG A 358 19.22 -22.93 19.76
N HIS A 359 18.11 -23.07 20.48
CA HIS A 359 17.55 -24.36 20.85
C HIS A 359 17.08 -25.14 19.62
N CYS A 360 16.33 -24.53 18.71
CA CYS A 360 15.92 -25.16 17.45
C CYS A 360 17.10 -25.56 16.57
N ALA A 361 18.20 -24.81 16.57
CA ALA A 361 19.41 -25.18 15.85
C ALA A 361 20.06 -26.47 16.40
N LYS A 362 19.86 -26.78 17.69
CA LYS A 362 20.32 -28.03 18.33
C LYS A 362 19.35 -29.19 18.12
N HIS A 363 18.08 -28.89 17.82
CA HIS A 363 16.98 -29.86 17.66
C HIS A 363 16.18 -29.58 16.36
N PRO A 364 16.82 -29.62 15.18
CA PRO A 364 16.19 -29.26 13.92
C PRO A 364 15.02 -30.19 13.54
N GLU A 365 15.08 -31.46 13.93
CA GLU A 365 14.02 -32.45 13.73
C GLU A 365 12.74 -32.09 14.48
N ASP A 366 12.84 -31.62 15.71
CA ASP A 366 11.70 -31.18 16.51
C ASP A 366 11.06 -29.93 15.90
N TYR A 367 11.89 -28.99 15.42
CA TYR A 367 11.44 -27.79 14.75
C TYR A 367 10.61 -28.12 13.49
N VAL A 368 11.12 -29.01 12.63
CA VAL A 368 10.45 -29.41 11.38
C VAL A 368 9.21 -30.27 11.69
N GLY A 369 9.31 -31.19 12.65
CA GLY A 369 8.20 -32.06 13.05
C GLY A 369 7.00 -31.27 13.57
N ARG A 370 7.22 -30.26 14.42
CA ARG A 370 6.16 -29.36 14.90
C ARG A 370 5.59 -28.49 13.79
N ALA A 371 6.43 -27.98 12.88
CA ALA A 371 5.96 -27.23 11.71
C ALA A 371 5.05 -28.08 10.82
N ALA A 372 5.39 -29.35 10.60
CA ALA A 372 4.59 -30.30 9.83
C ALA A 372 3.24 -30.61 10.48
N LEU A 373 3.23 -30.89 11.78
CA LEU A 373 2.02 -31.10 12.57
C LEU A 373 1.09 -29.88 12.49
N THR A 374 1.66 -28.69 12.68
CA THR A 374 0.91 -27.44 12.72
C THR A 374 0.36 -27.07 11.35
N ARG A 375 1.14 -27.26 10.29
CA ARG A 375 0.66 -27.07 8.91
C ARG A 375 -0.56 -27.93 8.65
N ARG A 376 -0.53 -29.22 9.01
CA ARG A 376 -1.68 -30.13 8.83
C ARG A 376 -2.90 -29.60 9.60
N ALA A 377 -2.73 -29.26 10.87
CA ALA A 377 -3.80 -28.74 11.70
C ALA A 377 -4.41 -27.43 11.14
N VAL A 378 -3.58 -26.49 10.69
CA VAL A 378 -4.03 -25.23 10.07
C VAL A 378 -4.76 -25.50 8.75
N CYS A 379 -4.16 -26.28 7.84
CA CYS A 379 -4.78 -26.57 6.54
C CYS A 379 -6.10 -27.32 6.69
N GLU A 380 -6.23 -28.20 7.68
CA GLU A 380 -7.48 -28.90 7.99
C GLU A 380 -8.51 -27.96 8.62
N ALA A 381 -8.14 -27.25 9.70
CA ALA A 381 -9.05 -26.40 10.43
C ALA A 381 -9.53 -25.21 9.59
N PHE A 382 -8.65 -24.64 8.75
CA PHE A 382 -8.90 -23.43 7.96
C PHE A 382 -9.08 -23.68 6.46
N ALA A 383 -9.32 -24.93 6.04
CA ALA A 383 -9.66 -25.23 4.64
C ALA A 383 -10.85 -24.38 4.16
N PRO A 384 -10.84 -23.86 2.91
CA PRO A 384 -11.89 -22.97 2.42
C PRO A 384 -13.30 -23.55 2.58
N ALA A 385 -13.51 -24.80 2.16
CA ALA A 385 -14.82 -25.45 2.27
C ALA A 385 -15.32 -25.54 3.72
N ARG A 386 -14.42 -25.88 4.67
CA ARG A 386 -14.77 -26.03 6.09
C ARG A 386 -15.09 -24.70 6.74
N VAL A 387 -14.20 -23.71 6.59
CA VAL A 387 -14.37 -22.37 7.17
C VAL A 387 -15.65 -21.72 6.65
N SER A 388 -15.84 -21.73 5.34
CA SER A 388 -16.99 -21.11 4.72
C SER A 388 -18.31 -21.78 5.10
N SER A 389 -18.35 -23.12 5.12
CA SER A 389 -19.51 -23.88 5.56
C SER A 389 -19.87 -23.56 7.01
N GLN A 390 -18.89 -23.64 7.92
CA GLN A 390 -19.09 -23.33 9.35
C GLN A 390 -19.56 -21.88 9.55
N TYR A 391 -18.96 -20.92 8.83
CA TYR A 391 -19.36 -19.52 8.88
C TYR A 391 -20.83 -19.31 8.45
N MET A 392 -21.24 -19.90 7.32
CA MET A 392 -22.63 -19.77 6.85
C MET A 392 -23.62 -20.49 7.77
N ARG A 393 -23.25 -21.65 8.32
CA ARG A 393 -24.07 -22.42 9.27
C ARG A 393 -24.24 -21.68 10.58
N PHE A 394 -23.18 -21.03 11.08
CA PHE A 394 -23.26 -20.11 12.21
C PHE A 394 -24.21 -18.95 11.91
N CYS A 395 -24.05 -18.27 10.76
CA CYS A 395 -24.93 -17.17 10.35
C CYS A 395 -26.41 -17.60 10.26
N ALA A 396 -26.69 -18.77 9.69
CA ALA A 396 -28.03 -19.33 9.61
C ALA A 396 -28.62 -19.65 10.99
N ALA A 397 -27.80 -20.17 11.91
CA ALA A 397 -28.20 -20.55 13.25
C ALA A 397 -28.27 -19.38 14.25
N LEU A 398 -27.86 -18.15 13.88
CA LEU A 398 -27.87 -16.99 14.76
C LEU A 398 -29.18 -16.78 15.55
N PRO A 399 -30.38 -16.94 14.97
CA PRO A 399 -31.62 -16.83 15.75
C PRO A 399 -31.72 -17.86 16.88
N ALA A 400 -31.29 -19.10 16.64
CA ALA A 400 -31.27 -20.17 17.64
C ALA A 400 -30.15 -19.94 18.67
N ILE A 401 -28.95 -19.57 18.22
CA ILE A 401 -27.79 -19.26 19.08
C ILE A 401 -28.13 -18.14 20.04
N LYS A 402 -28.66 -17.01 19.54
CA LYS A 402 -29.03 -15.86 20.37
C LYS A 402 -30.11 -16.21 21.40
N SER A 403 -31.08 -17.04 21.03
CA SER A 403 -32.08 -17.56 21.97
C SER A 403 -31.44 -18.44 23.05
N ALA A 404 -30.56 -19.37 22.65
CA ALA A 404 -29.89 -20.29 23.57
C ALA A 404 -29.01 -19.59 24.61
N ILE A 405 -28.38 -18.47 24.24
CA ILE A 405 -27.51 -17.69 25.13
C ILE A 405 -28.24 -16.51 25.81
N GLY A 406 -29.55 -16.40 25.64
CA GLY A 406 -30.37 -15.37 26.31
C GLY A 406 -30.21 -13.94 25.79
N MET A 407 -29.77 -13.76 24.54
CA MET A 407 -29.71 -12.42 23.91
C MET A 407 -31.11 -11.98 23.45
N SER A 408 -31.61 -10.89 24.03
CA SER A 408 -32.94 -10.33 23.75
C SER A 408 -33.10 -9.81 22.32
N GLY A 409 -34.34 -9.87 21.79
CA GLY A 409 -34.69 -9.60 20.40
C GLY A 409 -34.48 -8.16 19.88
N ARG A 410 -34.58 -8.06 18.56
CA ARG A 410 -34.28 -6.92 17.67
C ARG A 410 -34.92 -5.60 18.10
N GLN A 411 -34.14 -4.52 18.19
CA GLN A 411 -34.67 -3.16 18.08
C GLN A 411 -34.88 -2.84 16.60
N VAL A 412 -36.12 -2.55 16.22
CA VAL A 412 -36.45 -2.03 14.88
C VAL A 412 -35.85 -0.63 14.77
N ARG A 413 -35.05 -0.39 13.74
CA ARG A 413 -34.38 0.89 13.52
C ARG A 413 -35.01 1.66 12.38
N THR A 414 -35.06 2.97 12.56
CA THR A 414 -35.50 3.92 11.54
C THR A 414 -34.44 4.07 10.46
N ALA A 415 -34.90 4.06 9.20
CA ALA A 415 -34.09 4.19 8.00
C ALA A 415 -33.71 5.67 7.77
N ALA A 416 -32.61 6.13 8.37
CA ALA A 416 -31.97 7.36 7.92
C ALA A 416 -31.04 7.02 6.74
N PRO A 417 -31.15 7.70 5.58
CA PRO A 417 -30.23 7.51 4.48
C PRO A 417 -28.79 7.71 4.95
N GLN A 418 -27.93 6.73 4.70
CA GLN A 418 -26.51 6.82 5.04
C GLN A 418 -25.68 7.20 3.82
N MET A 419 -24.70 8.07 4.04
CA MET A 419 -23.67 8.39 3.06
C MET A 419 -22.61 7.29 3.07
N GLN A 420 -22.20 6.82 1.89
CA GLN A 420 -21.14 5.81 1.78
C GLN A 420 -19.81 6.55 1.61
N LYS A 421 -19.18 6.86 2.73
CA LYS A 421 -17.94 7.65 2.80
C LYS A 421 -16.74 6.80 2.41
N ARG A 422 -15.74 7.40 1.73
CA ARG A 422 -14.46 6.72 1.45
C ARG A 422 -13.58 6.72 2.70
N GLY A 423 -13.09 5.55 3.12
CA GLY A 423 -12.32 5.36 4.35
C GLY A 423 -10.82 5.71 4.28
N CYS A 424 -10.28 5.90 3.08
CA CYS A 424 -8.89 6.27 2.84
C CYS A 424 -8.76 7.05 1.54
N VAL A 425 -7.61 7.71 1.35
CA VAL A 425 -7.30 8.45 0.12
C VAL A 425 -6.64 7.53 -0.91
N VAL A 426 -5.62 6.78 -0.47
CA VAL A 426 -4.82 5.89 -1.33
C VAL A 426 -4.33 4.63 -0.65
N LYS A 427 -4.26 4.58 0.70
CA LYS A 427 -3.71 3.44 1.44
C LYS A 427 -4.83 2.55 1.97
N GLY A 428 -4.74 1.26 1.64
CA GLY A 428 -5.72 0.25 2.07
C GLY A 428 -6.57 -0.23 0.90
N TRP A 429 -7.64 -0.94 1.21
CA TRP A 429 -8.64 -1.29 0.21
C TRP A 429 -9.50 -0.05 -0.08
N LEU A 430 -10.06 0.03 -1.27
CA LEU A 430 -11.00 1.09 -1.63
C LEU A 430 -12.33 0.42 -1.94
N PRO A 431 -13.46 1.12 -1.75
CA PRO A 431 -14.75 0.60 -2.20
C PRO A 431 -14.66 0.15 -3.67
N ALA A 432 -15.21 -1.03 -3.95
CA ALA A 432 -15.17 -1.65 -5.28
C ALA A 432 -13.75 -1.83 -5.84
N ASP A 433 -12.80 -2.23 -4.99
CA ASP A 433 -11.39 -2.44 -5.34
C ASP A 433 -10.71 -1.20 -5.94
N GLY A 434 -11.26 0.00 -5.68
CA GLY A 434 -10.77 1.26 -6.22
C GLY A 434 -11.08 1.48 -7.70
N ASP A 435 -12.10 0.81 -8.23
CA ASP A 435 -12.58 1.01 -9.60
C ASP A 435 -12.89 2.50 -9.87
N PRO A 436 -12.19 3.18 -10.80
CA PRO A 436 -12.33 4.63 -10.97
C PRO A 436 -13.73 5.10 -11.36
N GLU A 437 -14.47 4.31 -12.13
CA GLU A 437 -15.85 4.63 -12.54
C GLU A 437 -16.80 4.54 -11.35
N THR A 438 -16.65 3.49 -10.54
CA THR A 438 -17.40 3.32 -9.30
C THR A 438 -17.08 4.44 -8.30
N LEU A 439 -15.80 4.80 -8.12
CA LEU A 439 -15.39 5.89 -7.24
C LEU A 439 -15.93 7.25 -7.72
N ALA A 440 -15.92 7.52 -9.03
CA ALA A 440 -16.50 8.74 -9.59
C ALA A 440 -18.03 8.80 -9.39
N THR A 441 -18.72 7.69 -9.62
CA THR A 441 -20.17 7.59 -9.36
C THR A 441 -20.49 7.74 -7.88
N LEU A 442 -19.66 7.17 -7.01
CA LEU A 442 -19.77 7.30 -5.56
C LEU A 442 -19.61 8.75 -5.11
N LEU A 443 -18.60 9.45 -5.64
CA LEU A 443 -18.42 10.88 -5.42
C LEU A 443 -19.67 11.66 -5.84
N GLU A 444 -20.14 11.50 -7.07
CA GLU A 444 -21.31 12.22 -7.57
C GLU A 444 -22.55 11.99 -6.70
N SER A 445 -22.79 10.72 -6.34
CA SER A 445 -23.90 10.34 -5.47
C SER A 445 -23.80 10.97 -4.08
N ASN A 446 -22.60 10.96 -3.50
CA ASN A 446 -22.33 11.54 -2.20
C ASN A 446 -22.53 13.07 -2.22
N LEU A 447 -22.06 13.77 -3.26
CA LEU A 447 -22.28 15.21 -3.41
C LEU A 447 -23.77 15.57 -3.54
N LYS A 448 -24.55 14.76 -4.27
CA LYS A 448 -26.02 14.93 -4.36
C LYS A 448 -26.68 14.77 -2.99
N LEU A 449 -26.28 13.76 -2.22
CA LEU A 449 -26.84 13.53 -0.88
C LEU A 449 -26.49 14.67 0.08
N ALA A 450 -25.23 15.09 0.08
CA ALA A 450 -24.76 16.22 0.88
C ALA A 450 -25.54 17.51 0.57
N ALA A 451 -25.80 17.79 -0.71
CA ALA A 451 -26.60 18.93 -1.12
C ALA A 451 -28.06 18.84 -0.64
N ASN A 452 -28.62 17.65 -0.44
CA ASN A 452 -29.98 17.46 0.07
C ASN A 452 -30.09 17.58 1.60
N ILE A 453 -29.00 17.35 2.34
CA ILE A 453 -28.99 17.54 3.80
C ILE A 453 -29.02 19.03 4.15
N ASP A 454 -28.38 19.87 3.31
CA ASP A 454 -28.35 21.34 3.39
C ASP A 454 -28.07 21.89 4.80
N ASP A 455 -27.11 21.26 5.50
CA ASP A 455 -26.58 21.72 6.79
C ASP A 455 -25.04 21.77 6.76
N TYR A 456 -24.43 22.25 7.85
CA TYR A 456 -22.97 22.34 7.93
C TYR A 456 -22.29 20.96 7.79
N GLY A 457 -22.95 19.88 8.22
CA GLY A 457 -22.45 18.51 8.14
C GLY A 457 -22.43 18.01 6.69
N GLY A 458 -23.52 18.22 5.94
CA GLY A 458 -23.59 17.93 4.51
C GLY A 458 -22.51 18.67 3.72
N PHE A 459 -22.30 19.96 3.98
CA PHE A 459 -21.23 20.72 3.34
C PHE A 459 -19.82 20.25 3.77
N ASN A 460 -19.62 19.83 5.03
CA ASN A 460 -18.36 19.25 5.46
C ASN A 460 -18.04 17.94 4.71
N ASP A 461 -19.05 17.08 4.55
CA ASP A 461 -18.94 15.82 3.82
C ASP A 461 -18.66 16.06 2.32
N ALA A 462 -19.34 17.03 1.71
CA ALA A 462 -19.08 17.43 0.32
C ALA A 462 -17.64 17.95 0.13
N GLY A 463 -17.15 18.77 1.05
CA GLY A 463 -15.78 19.28 1.01
C GLY A 463 -14.75 18.16 1.07
N ARG A 464 -14.97 17.21 2.00
CA ARG A 464 -14.13 16.03 2.18
C ARG A 464 -14.08 15.16 0.93
N GLU A 465 -15.22 14.81 0.35
CA GLU A 465 -15.26 13.95 -0.82
C GLU A 465 -14.59 14.60 -2.05
N ASN A 466 -14.77 15.90 -2.26
CA ASN A 466 -14.05 16.63 -3.31
C ASN A 466 -12.54 16.60 -3.08
N LEU A 467 -12.06 16.85 -1.85
CA LEU A 467 -10.62 16.85 -1.57
C LEU A 467 -9.99 15.46 -1.69
N ILE A 468 -10.67 14.40 -1.22
CA ILE A 468 -10.17 13.03 -1.35
C ILE A 468 -10.00 12.67 -2.82
N GLU A 469 -10.97 13.02 -3.68
CA GLU A 469 -10.83 12.77 -5.11
C GLU A 469 -9.71 13.58 -5.74
N TYR A 470 -9.61 14.86 -5.40
CA TYR A 470 -8.51 15.72 -5.86
C TYR A 470 -7.14 15.13 -5.49
N ALA A 471 -6.98 14.73 -4.22
CA ALA A 471 -5.77 14.10 -3.70
C ALA A 471 -5.43 12.79 -4.42
N ARG A 472 -6.44 11.93 -4.65
CA ARG A 472 -6.29 10.66 -5.39
C ARG A 472 -5.87 10.90 -6.83
N LEU A 473 -6.46 11.87 -7.52
CA LEU A 473 -6.12 12.22 -8.89
C LEU A 473 -4.70 12.77 -8.99
N ILE A 474 -4.28 13.66 -8.08
CA ILE A 474 -2.90 14.17 -8.05
C ILE A 474 -1.91 13.02 -7.92
N ASN A 475 -2.19 12.09 -7.01
CA ASN A 475 -1.38 10.89 -6.79
C ASN A 475 -1.29 10.02 -8.06
N ALA A 476 -2.34 10.01 -8.88
CA ALA A 476 -2.36 9.36 -10.19
C ALA A 476 -1.77 10.22 -11.33
N GLY A 477 -1.13 11.36 -11.03
CA GLY A 477 -0.54 12.26 -12.01
C GLY A 477 -1.55 13.13 -12.78
N ASN A 478 -2.79 13.25 -12.29
CA ASN A 478 -3.86 14.05 -12.89
C ASN A 478 -4.25 15.20 -11.96
N THR A 479 -4.35 16.41 -12.48
CA THR A 479 -4.77 17.57 -11.66
C THR A 479 -6.14 18.06 -12.11
N GLN A 480 -7.06 18.21 -11.17
CA GLN A 480 -8.38 18.80 -11.39
C GLN A 480 -8.63 19.92 -10.37
N PRO A 481 -8.08 21.13 -10.59
CA PRO A 481 -8.17 22.25 -9.64
C PRO A 481 -9.60 22.59 -9.22
N ALA A 482 -10.59 22.34 -10.08
CA ALA A 482 -12.00 22.53 -9.78
C ALA A 482 -12.48 21.73 -8.56
N LEU A 483 -11.94 20.53 -8.33
CA LEU A 483 -12.28 19.72 -7.14
C LEU A 483 -11.74 20.35 -5.85
N LEU A 484 -10.51 20.88 -5.87
CA LEU A 484 -9.96 21.60 -4.73
C LEU A 484 -10.78 22.86 -4.42
N GLN A 485 -11.13 23.62 -5.45
CA GLN A 485 -11.95 24.82 -5.30
C GLN A 485 -13.34 24.49 -4.74
N ALA A 486 -13.99 23.44 -5.27
CA ALA A 486 -15.27 22.96 -4.73
C ALA A 486 -15.16 22.51 -3.27
N ALA A 487 -14.04 21.89 -2.88
CA ALA A 487 -13.79 21.52 -1.49
C ALA A 487 -13.68 22.75 -0.57
N ILE A 488 -12.92 23.76 -1.00
CA ILE A 488 -12.74 25.03 -0.28
C ILE A 488 -14.07 25.74 -0.09
N GLU A 489 -14.88 25.84 -1.15
CA GLU A 489 -16.19 26.49 -1.11
C GLU A 489 -17.18 25.77 -0.19
N ALA A 490 -17.22 24.43 -0.24
CA ALA A 490 -18.08 23.63 0.61
C ALA A 490 -17.75 23.83 2.10
N TRP A 491 -16.48 23.74 2.50
CA TRP A 491 -16.12 24.02 3.89
C TRP A 491 -16.32 25.49 4.29
N GLY A 492 -16.09 26.43 3.37
CA GLY A 492 -16.42 27.84 3.59
C GLY A 492 -17.90 28.05 3.93
N ARG A 493 -18.81 27.36 3.22
CA ARG A 493 -20.25 27.38 3.52
C ARG A 493 -20.56 26.71 4.85
N ALA A 494 -19.98 25.55 5.15
CA ALA A 494 -20.16 24.87 6.43
C ALA A 494 -19.78 25.79 7.62
N ILE A 495 -18.65 26.49 7.49
CA ILE A 495 -18.16 27.44 8.49
C ILE A 495 -19.05 28.69 8.59
N ALA A 496 -19.59 29.18 7.47
CA ALA A 496 -20.52 30.31 7.49
C ALA A 496 -21.85 29.96 8.20
N MET A 497 -22.32 28.71 8.06
CA MET A 497 -23.52 28.22 8.74
C MET A 497 -23.30 27.96 10.23
N GLN A 498 -22.15 27.35 10.57
CA GLN A 498 -21.76 27.07 11.96
C GLN A 498 -20.32 27.54 12.21
N PRO A 499 -20.12 28.81 12.61
CA PRO A 499 -18.80 29.39 12.85
C PRO A 499 -17.99 28.69 13.95
N GLU A 500 -18.60 27.90 14.81
CA GLU A 500 -17.90 27.19 15.88
C GLU A 500 -17.52 25.75 15.51
N ALA A 501 -17.99 25.23 14.36
CA ALA A 501 -17.76 23.85 13.95
C ALA A 501 -16.27 23.58 13.67
N LEU A 502 -15.65 22.74 14.51
CA LEU A 502 -14.21 22.49 14.48
C LEU A 502 -13.79 21.63 13.28
N ALA A 503 -14.56 20.60 12.92
CA ALA A 503 -14.22 19.69 11.83
C ALA A 503 -14.06 20.39 10.45
N PRO A 504 -15.04 21.17 9.95
CA PRO A 504 -14.88 21.86 8.66
C PRO A 504 -13.77 22.90 8.68
N ARG A 505 -13.54 23.59 9.82
CA ARG A 505 -12.39 24.50 9.99
C ARG A 505 -11.07 23.76 9.84
N PHE A 506 -10.94 22.66 10.56
CA PHE A 506 -9.73 21.84 10.54
C PHE A 506 -9.47 21.29 9.13
N ASN A 507 -10.48 20.68 8.50
CA ASN A 507 -10.35 20.13 7.16
C ASN A 507 -9.94 21.21 6.13
N LEU A 508 -10.56 22.40 6.18
CA LEU A 508 -10.21 23.51 5.31
C LEU A 508 -8.77 24.00 5.54
N ILE A 509 -8.36 24.19 6.80
CA ILE A 509 -6.98 24.58 7.14
C ILE A 509 -5.97 23.59 6.53
N ARG A 510 -6.21 22.29 6.68
CA ARG A 510 -5.34 21.25 6.14
C ARG A 510 -5.30 21.27 4.60
N ALA A 511 -6.45 21.45 3.95
CA ALA A 511 -6.55 21.54 2.50
C ALA A 511 -5.75 22.71 1.95
N LEU A 512 -5.92 23.90 2.53
CA LEU A 512 -5.26 25.13 2.10
C LEU A 512 -3.75 25.10 2.34
N TYR A 513 -3.29 24.53 3.47
CA TYR A 513 -1.84 24.39 3.69
C TYR A 513 -1.16 23.44 2.71
N HIS A 514 -1.81 22.30 2.41
CA HIS A 514 -1.18 21.25 1.60
C HIS A 514 -1.36 21.42 0.10
N PHE A 515 -2.45 22.03 -0.35
CA PHE A 515 -2.73 22.20 -1.78
C PHE A 515 -2.94 23.64 -2.23
N GLY A 516 -3.17 24.56 -1.29
CA GLY A 516 -3.36 25.96 -1.60
C GLY A 516 -2.09 26.62 -2.12
N ALA A 517 -2.26 27.63 -2.98
CA ALA A 517 -1.19 28.56 -3.31
C ALA A 517 -0.97 29.54 -2.15
N THR A 518 -0.08 30.52 -2.36
CA THR A 518 0.35 31.42 -1.28
C THR A 518 -0.81 32.16 -0.62
N ALA A 519 -1.81 32.61 -1.40
CA ALA A 519 -2.96 33.33 -0.87
C ALA A 519 -3.86 32.44 0.01
N GLU A 520 -4.09 31.21 -0.43
CA GLU A 520 -4.84 30.18 0.29
C GLU A 520 -4.13 29.79 1.58
N ARG A 521 -2.79 29.68 1.58
CA ARG A 521 -2.02 29.42 2.80
C ARG A 521 -2.12 30.57 3.82
N GLN A 522 -2.14 31.81 3.35
CA GLN A 522 -2.39 32.97 4.22
C GLN A 522 -3.82 32.94 4.78
N GLN A 523 -4.80 32.53 3.97
CA GLN A 523 -6.16 32.30 4.45
C GLN A 523 -6.20 31.18 5.50
N ALA A 524 -5.46 30.09 5.31
CA ALA A 524 -5.34 29.01 6.29
C ALA A 524 -4.80 29.54 7.62
N GLY A 525 -3.75 30.36 7.59
CA GLY A 525 -3.19 31.01 8.78
C GLY A 525 -4.22 31.88 9.51
N ARG A 526 -4.97 32.74 8.81
CA ARG A 526 -6.03 33.55 9.44
C ARG A 526 -7.13 32.68 10.04
N LEU A 527 -7.58 31.64 9.33
CA LEU A 527 -8.62 30.73 9.82
C LEU A 527 -8.13 29.95 11.06
N LEU A 528 -6.87 29.53 11.06
CA LEU A 528 -6.23 28.87 12.19
C LEU A 528 -6.22 29.79 13.43
N GLU A 529 -5.77 31.04 13.30
CA GLU A 529 -5.78 32.02 14.41
C GLU A 529 -7.18 32.18 15.02
N THR A 530 -8.20 32.39 14.17
CA THR A 530 -9.58 32.51 14.65
C THR A 530 -10.08 31.23 15.32
N THR A 531 -9.63 30.07 14.88
CA THR A 531 -10.02 28.77 15.46
C THR A 531 -9.38 28.58 16.83
N LEU A 532 -8.11 28.95 17.01
CA LEU A 532 -7.44 28.95 18.31
C LEU A 532 -8.07 29.96 19.28
N ALA A 533 -8.50 31.13 18.80
CA ALA A 533 -9.24 32.10 19.62
C ALA A 533 -10.59 31.54 20.10
N LEU A 534 -11.33 30.82 19.25
CA LEU A 534 -12.56 30.12 19.64
C LEU A 534 -12.29 29.00 20.66
N ARG A 535 -11.15 28.30 20.56
CA ARG A 535 -10.73 27.33 21.59
C ARG A 535 -10.57 28.00 22.94
N GLN A 536 -9.90 29.15 22.99
CA GLN A 536 -9.69 29.92 24.21
C GLN A 536 -11.01 30.45 24.79
N ALA A 537 -11.96 30.81 23.94
CA ALA A 537 -13.31 31.20 24.34
C ALA A 537 -14.20 30.02 24.80
N GLY A 538 -13.76 28.77 24.59
CA GLY A 538 -14.51 27.57 24.94
C GLY A 538 -15.75 27.32 24.07
N THR A 539 -15.83 27.95 22.88
CA THR A 539 -17.03 27.91 22.03
C THR A 539 -16.97 26.86 20.93
N LEU A 540 -15.80 26.24 20.69
CA LEU A 540 -15.64 25.25 19.63
C LEU A 540 -16.59 24.05 19.79
N TYR A 541 -17.18 23.68 18.66
CA TYR A 541 -18.17 22.63 18.54
C TYR A 541 -17.62 21.44 17.74
N LEU A 542 -17.86 20.22 18.23
CA LEU A 542 -17.51 18.98 17.53
C LEU A 542 -18.49 17.88 17.94
N LYS A 543 -19.06 17.15 16.98
CA LYS A 543 -19.82 15.90 17.16
C LYS A 543 -18.96 14.68 16.87
N ALA A 544 -19.36 13.51 17.38
CA ALA A 544 -18.69 12.25 17.04
C ALA A 544 -18.83 11.89 15.54
N GLU A 545 -19.94 12.31 14.93
CA GLU A 545 -20.30 12.13 13.53
C GLU A 545 -19.62 13.13 12.58
N ASP A 546 -19.07 14.23 13.10
CA ASP A 546 -18.43 15.25 12.26
C ASP A 546 -17.22 14.63 11.54
N ASP A 547 -17.21 14.73 10.21
CA ASP A 547 -16.27 13.99 9.38
C ASP A 547 -14.90 14.67 9.32
N LEU A 548 -13.84 13.88 9.45
CA LEU A 548 -12.46 14.32 9.34
C LEU A 548 -11.82 13.66 8.12
N LEU A 549 -10.81 14.32 7.56
CA LEU A 549 -10.02 13.71 6.49
C LEU A 549 -9.38 12.39 6.98
N PRO A 550 -9.34 11.33 6.14
CA PRO A 550 -8.86 10.00 6.52
C PRO A 550 -7.48 9.97 7.15
N TYR A 551 -7.17 8.88 7.88
CA TYR A 551 -5.90 8.72 8.59
C TYR A 551 -4.67 8.75 7.67
N ASP A 552 -4.81 8.39 6.40
CA ASP A 552 -3.74 8.42 5.40
C ASP A 552 -3.58 9.78 4.70
N PHE A 553 -4.45 10.75 4.99
CA PHE A 553 -4.28 12.14 4.57
C PHE A 553 -3.26 12.83 5.46
N HIS A 554 -2.03 13.02 4.96
CA HIS A 554 -0.92 13.68 5.66
C HIS A 554 -0.74 13.22 7.13
N PRO A 555 -0.45 11.93 7.36
CA PRO A 555 -0.39 11.34 8.70
C PRO A 555 0.67 11.96 9.61
N SER A 556 1.68 12.65 9.06
CA SER A 556 2.69 13.36 9.84
C SER A 556 2.18 14.62 10.56
N HIS A 557 0.99 15.11 10.21
CA HIS A 557 0.43 16.33 10.78
C HIS A 557 -0.77 16.06 11.71
N PHE A 558 -1.25 14.81 11.81
CA PHE A 558 -2.41 14.47 12.62
C PHE A 558 -2.36 13.02 13.10
N ASN A 559 -2.61 12.80 14.39
CA ASN A 559 -2.59 11.48 15.00
C ASN A 559 -3.88 10.69 14.70
N GLY A 560 -3.97 10.17 13.47
CA GLY A 560 -5.15 9.44 12.99
C GLY A 560 -5.47 8.19 13.81
N GLN A 561 -4.45 7.49 14.32
CA GLN A 561 -4.62 6.28 15.13
C GLN A 561 -5.38 6.56 16.43
N VAL A 562 -4.92 7.56 17.20
CA VAL A 562 -5.53 7.91 18.49
C VAL A 562 -6.87 8.61 18.27
N CYS A 563 -6.99 9.44 17.25
CA CYS A 563 -8.26 10.06 16.89
C CYS A 563 -9.34 9.02 16.63
N ASN A 564 -9.06 7.99 15.83
CA ASN A 564 -10.03 6.94 15.53
C ASN A 564 -10.45 6.15 16.78
N ASP A 565 -9.51 5.82 17.67
CA ASP A 565 -9.81 5.14 18.94
C ASP A 565 -10.74 5.97 19.82
N LEU A 566 -10.40 7.25 20.03
CA LEU A 566 -11.22 8.16 20.83
C LEU A 566 -12.60 8.38 20.21
N ARG A 567 -12.70 8.38 18.88
CA ARG A 567 -14.00 8.49 18.20
C ARG A 567 -14.88 7.28 18.40
N LEU A 568 -14.33 6.06 18.39
CA LEU A 568 -15.11 4.87 18.74
C LEU A 568 -15.69 4.98 20.16
N GLU A 569 -14.91 5.49 21.12
CA GLU A 569 -15.40 5.77 22.47
C GLU A 569 -16.45 6.88 22.50
N ALA A 570 -16.26 7.95 21.70
CA ALA A 570 -17.22 9.05 21.59
C ALA A 570 -18.56 8.60 20.98
N PHE A 571 -18.54 7.69 20.00
CA PHE A 571 -19.76 7.06 19.47
C PHE A 571 -20.53 6.26 20.53
N GLY A 572 -19.83 5.76 21.55
CA GLY A 572 -20.43 5.14 22.74
C GLY A 572 -20.89 6.13 23.81
N GLY A 573 -20.88 7.43 23.52
CA GLY A 573 -21.32 8.49 24.43
C GLY A 573 -20.24 9.07 25.35
N SER A 574 -18.96 8.74 25.15
CA SER A 574 -17.86 9.30 25.97
C SER A 574 -17.57 10.75 25.60
N LEU A 575 -18.09 11.69 26.40
CA LEU A 575 -17.78 13.13 26.24
C LEU A 575 -16.29 13.43 26.46
N LYS A 576 -15.64 12.73 27.40
CA LYS A 576 -14.19 12.85 27.63
C LYS A 576 -13.37 12.46 26.40
N ALA A 577 -13.79 11.40 25.70
CA ALA A 577 -13.11 11.00 24.47
C ALA A 577 -13.30 12.05 23.37
N LEU A 578 -14.51 12.63 23.26
CA LEU A 578 -14.79 13.71 22.32
C LEU A 578 -13.96 14.97 22.63
N ASP A 579 -13.77 15.33 23.90
CA ASP A 579 -12.86 16.41 24.31
C ASP A 579 -11.41 16.11 23.92
N ALA A 580 -10.95 14.87 24.13
CA ALA A 580 -9.61 14.47 23.70
C ALA A 580 -9.43 14.52 22.16
N VAL A 581 -10.47 14.21 21.38
CA VAL A 581 -10.44 14.41 19.91
C VAL A 581 -10.29 15.90 19.58
N ARG A 582 -10.99 16.81 20.30
CA ARG A 582 -10.81 18.25 20.13
C ARG A 582 -9.35 18.65 20.41
N ASP A 583 -8.77 18.14 21.49
CA ASP A 583 -7.38 18.44 21.86
C ASP A 583 -6.38 17.95 20.80
N LEU A 584 -6.58 16.76 20.21
CA LEU A 584 -5.75 16.29 19.09
C LEU A 584 -5.83 17.19 17.86
N ILE A 585 -7.03 17.71 17.54
CA ILE A 585 -7.21 18.66 16.44
C ILE A 585 -6.47 19.97 16.76
N ILE A 586 -6.59 20.48 17.99
CA ILE A 586 -5.89 21.71 18.41
C ILE A 586 -4.37 21.52 18.41
N ALA A 587 -3.87 20.36 18.85
CA ALA A 587 -2.46 20.02 18.79
C ALA A 587 -1.92 20.09 17.35
N SER A 588 -2.69 19.52 16.40
CA SER A 588 -2.38 19.60 14.97
C SER A 588 -2.38 21.03 14.45
N LEU A 589 -3.34 21.86 14.84
CA LEU A 589 -3.36 23.28 14.46
C LEU A 589 -2.12 24.04 14.95
N HIS A 590 -1.72 23.85 16.22
CA HIS A 590 -0.47 24.42 16.71
C HIS A 590 0.73 23.93 15.88
N TYR A 591 0.80 22.64 15.58
CA TYR A 591 1.87 22.10 14.74
C TYR A 591 1.88 22.73 13.33
N TYR A 592 0.72 22.89 12.68
CA TYR A 592 0.63 23.62 11.41
C TYR A 592 1.14 25.05 11.53
N ARG A 593 0.77 25.80 12.58
CA ARG A 593 1.26 27.17 12.77
C ARG A 593 2.78 27.20 12.98
N ALA A 594 3.30 26.34 13.85
CA ALA A 594 4.75 26.22 14.10
C ALA A 594 5.53 25.97 12.81
N ARG A 595 5.06 25.02 12.00
CA ARG A 595 5.70 24.68 10.73
C ARG A 595 5.61 25.82 9.70
N ALA A 596 4.57 26.65 9.75
CA ALA A 596 4.37 27.76 8.80
C ALA A 596 5.27 28.94 9.16
N LEU A 597 5.50 29.15 10.46
CA LEU A 597 6.45 30.11 11.01
C LEU A 597 7.91 29.72 10.73
N GLY A 598 8.18 28.44 10.48
CA GLY A 598 9.51 27.95 10.11
C GLY A 598 10.52 28.14 11.24
N ASN A 599 11.47 29.05 11.05
CA ASN A 599 12.53 29.35 12.02
C ASN A 599 12.24 30.57 12.90
N ASP A 600 11.05 31.16 12.80
CA ASP A 600 10.65 32.27 13.66
C ASP A 600 10.67 31.84 15.14
N PRO A 601 11.22 32.64 16.08
CA PRO A 601 11.14 32.38 17.52
C PRO A 601 9.71 32.10 18.03
N ALA A 602 8.68 32.68 17.41
CA ALA A 602 7.29 32.44 17.77
C ALA A 602 6.84 30.98 17.55
N ALA A 603 7.52 30.22 16.67
CA ALA A 603 7.18 28.82 16.41
C ALA A 603 7.41 27.91 17.62
N GLU A 604 8.32 28.28 18.53
CA GLU A 604 8.64 27.46 19.72
C GLU A 604 7.41 27.25 20.61
N ALA A 605 6.65 28.31 20.89
CA ALA A 605 5.45 28.23 21.72
C ALA A 605 4.37 27.32 21.12
N ASP A 606 4.30 27.25 19.78
CA ASP A 606 3.39 26.36 19.09
C ASP A 606 3.84 24.90 19.09
N PHE A 607 5.14 24.63 18.95
CA PHE A 607 5.66 23.28 19.13
C PHE A 607 5.40 22.78 20.56
N ASP A 608 5.63 23.63 21.56
CA ASP A 608 5.35 23.31 22.96
C ASP A 608 3.86 23.03 23.19
N ALA A 609 2.97 23.86 22.65
CA ALA A 609 1.53 23.65 22.75
C ALA A 609 1.07 22.35 22.04
N ALA A 610 1.61 22.07 20.85
CA ALA A 610 1.31 20.83 20.13
C ALA A 610 1.75 19.59 20.91
N LEU A 611 2.95 19.61 21.51
CA LEU A 611 3.49 18.51 22.31
C LEU A 611 2.80 18.36 23.65
N ALA A 612 2.33 19.44 24.27
CA ALA A 612 1.57 19.38 25.52
C ALA A 612 0.20 18.70 25.33
N LEU A 613 -0.41 18.84 24.15
CA LEU A 613 -1.71 18.26 23.82
C LEU A 613 -1.61 16.84 23.21
N ASP A 614 -0.51 16.52 22.51
CA ASP A 614 -0.29 15.22 21.85
C ASP A 614 1.19 14.80 21.93
N GLU A 615 1.68 14.55 23.15
CA GLU A 615 3.07 14.17 23.43
C GLU A 615 3.50 12.89 22.69
N GLY A 616 2.56 11.97 22.48
CA GLY A 616 2.78 10.69 21.80
C GLY A 616 3.07 10.83 20.30
N ASN A 617 2.86 12.01 19.71
CA ASN A 617 3.04 12.24 18.29
C ASN A 617 4.52 12.44 17.93
N ILE A 618 5.08 11.43 17.27
CA ILE A 618 6.50 11.43 16.89
C ILE A 618 6.84 12.52 15.90
N HIS A 619 5.91 12.91 15.03
CA HIS A 619 6.17 13.91 13.99
C HIS A 619 6.22 15.32 14.58
N PHE A 620 5.48 15.54 15.67
CA PHE A 620 5.57 16.79 16.43
C PHE A 620 6.93 16.91 17.09
N ARG A 621 7.40 15.83 17.74
CA ARG A 621 8.74 15.77 18.35
C ARG A 621 9.86 15.94 17.31
N ILE A 622 9.76 15.26 16.16
CA ILE A 622 10.73 15.42 15.05
C ILE A 622 10.72 16.86 14.52
N GLY A 623 9.53 17.43 14.29
CA GLY A 623 9.38 18.79 13.80
C GLY A 623 9.98 19.82 14.76
N TYR A 624 9.77 19.65 16.07
CA TYR A 624 10.36 20.52 17.08
C TYR A 624 11.88 20.34 17.19
N ALA A 625 12.39 19.11 17.13
CA ALA A 625 13.82 18.86 17.09
C ALA A 625 14.48 19.53 15.86
N GLN A 626 13.84 19.48 14.68
CA GLN A 626 14.32 20.19 13.49
C GLN A 626 14.40 21.70 13.71
N TYR A 627 13.37 22.28 14.32
CA TYR A 627 13.34 23.70 14.67
C TYR A 627 14.48 24.08 15.63
N LEU A 628 14.70 23.29 16.68
CA LEU A 628 15.80 23.52 17.64
C LEU A 628 17.17 23.44 16.96
N LEU A 629 17.34 22.54 15.99
CA LEU A 629 18.58 22.40 15.23
C LEU A 629 18.83 23.58 14.30
N SER A 630 17.79 24.14 13.67
CA SER A 630 17.93 25.24 12.73
C SER A 630 18.07 26.61 13.39
N THR A 631 17.55 26.80 14.60
CA THR A 631 17.46 28.13 15.23
C THR A 631 18.41 28.34 16.41
N GLN A 632 18.81 27.29 17.14
CA GLN A 632 19.49 27.43 18.43
C GLN A 632 20.66 26.44 18.61
N PRO A 633 21.91 26.80 18.25
CA PRO A 633 23.09 25.94 18.44
C PRO A 633 23.26 25.40 19.86
N LEU A 634 22.95 26.22 20.88
CA LEU A 634 23.02 25.81 22.29
C LEU A 634 22.01 24.72 22.67
N ARG A 635 20.93 24.56 21.88
CA ARG A 635 19.89 23.55 22.10
C ARG A 635 20.04 22.31 21.23
N HIS A 636 21.11 22.21 20.45
CA HIS A 636 21.44 21.00 19.69
C HIS A 636 21.47 19.75 20.57
N LYS A 637 21.96 19.87 21.81
CA LYS A 637 21.97 18.77 22.78
C LYS A 637 20.55 18.29 23.14
N ALA A 638 19.61 19.22 23.31
CA ALA A 638 18.21 18.89 23.61
C ALA A 638 17.52 18.24 22.41
N ALA A 639 17.72 18.81 21.22
CA ALA A 639 17.21 18.22 19.97
C ALA A 639 17.76 16.80 19.74
N LEU A 640 19.06 16.62 19.93
CA LEU A 640 19.71 15.31 19.84
C LEU A 640 19.17 14.31 20.86
N ALA A 641 18.98 14.74 22.11
CA ALA A 641 18.38 13.90 23.15
C ALA A 641 16.96 13.46 22.75
N MET A 642 16.16 14.39 22.22
CA MET A 642 14.82 14.09 21.72
C MET A 642 14.84 13.09 20.56
N LEU A 643 15.70 13.30 19.56
CA LEU A 643 15.84 12.39 18.41
C LEU A 643 16.35 11.01 18.84
N ARG A 644 17.31 10.94 19.77
CA ARG A 644 17.77 9.66 20.35
C ARG A 644 16.67 8.94 21.10
N ASN A 645 15.87 9.66 21.88
CA ASN A 645 14.73 9.08 22.59
C ASN A 645 13.73 8.48 21.60
N ILE A 646 13.37 9.21 20.54
CA ILE A 646 12.50 8.69 19.48
C ILE A 646 13.11 7.44 18.83
N ALA A 647 14.41 7.45 18.52
CA ALA A 647 15.09 6.33 17.87
C ALA A 647 15.20 5.07 18.76
N ASN A 648 15.19 5.26 20.08
CA ASN A 648 15.19 4.17 21.04
C ASN A 648 13.77 3.62 21.29
N GLU A 649 12.75 4.47 21.19
CA GLU A 649 11.35 4.12 21.41
C GLU A 649 10.70 3.48 20.17
N LYS A 650 11.01 3.95 18.95
CA LYS A 650 10.23 3.65 17.74
C LYS A 650 11.09 3.41 16.50
N ALA A 651 10.49 2.68 15.55
CA ALA A 651 11.24 2.12 14.44
C ALA A 651 11.76 3.26 13.56
N TRP A 652 13.00 3.07 13.13
CA TRP A 652 13.79 4.03 12.41
C TRP A 652 13.03 4.59 11.20
N THR A 653 12.68 5.88 11.23
CA THR A 653 12.22 6.58 10.02
C THR A 653 13.45 7.08 9.24
N PRO A 654 13.43 7.08 7.89
CA PRO A 654 14.53 7.63 7.10
C PRO A 654 14.90 9.08 7.47
N ILE A 655 13.89 9.87 7.89
CA ILE A 655 14.07 11.25 8.37
C ILE A 655 14.88 11.27 9.66
N LEU A 656 14.51 10.45 10.65
CA LEU A 656 15.23 10.36 11.92
C LEU A 656 16.68 9.88 11.72
N GLY A 657 16.87 8.88 10.85
CA GLY A 657 18.19 8.40 10.46
C GLY A 657 19.06 9.49 9.84
N THR A 658 18.48 10.30 8.96
CA THR A 658 19.20 11.41 8.30
C THR A 658 19.54 12.50 9.31
N LEU A 659 18.61 12.88 10.21
CA LEU A 659 18.88 13.87 11.25
C LEU A 659 19.99 13.42 12.21
N LEU A 660 19.95 12.18 12.69
CA LEU A 660 21.01 11.64 13.56
C LEU A 660 22.36 11.54 12.84
N HIS A 661 22.36 11.23 11.55
CA HIS A 661 23.58 11.16 10.73
C HIS A 661 24.21 12.54 10.50
N VAL A 662 23.41 13.53 10.12
CA VAL A 662 23.87 14.93 9.92
C VAL A 662 24.52 15.48 11.19
N MET A 663 24.07 15.04 12.36
CA MET A 663 24.62 15.45 13.65
C MET A 663 25.92 14.71 14.05
N GLY A 664 26.48 13.86 13.18
CA GLY A 664 27.70 13.08 13.47
C GLY A 664 27.49 11.98 14.53
N ASP A 665 26.24 11.67 14.84
CA ASP A 665 25.86 10.86 16.00
C ASP A 665 25.05 9.61 15.57
N ALA A 666 25.16 9.24 14.29
CA ALA A 666 24.69 7.94 13.83
C ALA A 666 25.44 6.87 14.63
N PRO A 667 24.75 6.03 15.42
CA PRO A 667 25.42 5.05 16.26
C PRO A 667 26.29 4.14 15.39
N ALA A 668 27.60 4.06 15.69
CA ALA A 668 28.56 3.20 14.99
C ALA A 668 28.13 1.71 14.94
N SER A 669 27.16 1.33 15.78
CA SER A 669 26.47 0.04 15.78
C SER A 669 25.46 -0.17 14.64
N SER A 670 25.36 0.71 13.64
CA SER A 670 24.48 0.51 12.47
C SER A 670 24.92 -0.62 11.53
N ARG A 671 26.05 -1.29 11.79
CA ARG A 671 26.44 -2.60 11.21
C ARG A 671 25.60 -3.80 11.70
N ARG A 672 24.34 -3.59 12.11
CA ARG A 672 23.46 -4.66 12.63
C ARG A 672 22.93 -5.55 11.51
N HIS A 673 22.72 -6.83 11.81
CA HIS A 673 22.18 -7.89 10.93
C HIS A 673 20.71 -7.70 10.47
N VAL A 674 20.22 -6.45 10.44
CA VAL A 674 18.85 -6.11 10.09
C VAL A 674 18.83 -5.58 8.67
N GLN A 675 18.20 -6.33 7.77
CA GLN A 675 17.99 -5.87 6.41
C GLN A 675 16.58 -5.26 6.33
N PHE A 676 16.52 -3.93 6.33
CA PHE A 676 15.26 -3.20 6.16
C PHE A 676 15.07 -2.88 4.68
N PHE A 677 14.21 -3.57 3.95
CA PHE A 677 13.90 -3.20 2.56
C PHE A 677 12.60 -2.43 2.52
N ASP A 678 12.64 -1.22 1.95
CA ASP A 678 11.40 -0.55 1.57
C ASP A 678 11.08 -0.94 0.13
N ILE A 679 10.17 -1.90 -0.02
CA ILE A 679 9.69 -2.39 -1.32
C ILE A 679 8.63 -1.44 -1.88
N GLU A 680 8.09 -0.53 -1.06
CA GLU A 680 7.50 0.70 -1.58
C GLU A 680 8.64 1.56 -2.16
N GLY A 681 9.04 1.22 -3.39
CA GLY A 681 10.09 1.92 -4.12
C GLY A 681 9.82 3.43 -4.15
N GLU A 682 10.84 4.21 -4.44
CA GLU A 682 10.75 5.67 -4.48
C GLU A 682 9.65 6.19 -5.44
N LEU A 683 9.23 5.37 -6.41
CA LEU A 683 8.07 5.57 -7.28
C LEU A 683 6.71 5.24 -6.63
N ALA A 684 6.57 4.15 -5.89
CA ALA A 684 5.38 3.90 -5.08
C ALA A 684 5.24 4.96 -3.97
N ARG A 685 6.37 5.51 -3.48
CA ARG A 685 6.37 6.71 -2.64
C ARG A 685 5.96 7.98 -3.41
N ARG A 686 6.39 8.18 -4.67
CA ARG A 686 5.93 9.32 -5.49
C ARG A 686 4.43 9.28 -5.75
N GLU A 687 3.86 8.12 -6.03
CA GLU A 687 2.43 7.98 -6.37
C GLU A 687 1.53 7.82 -5.13
N ARG A 688 1.94 7.14 -4.05
CA ARG A 688 1.10 6.97 -2.83
C ARG A 688 1.35 8.00 -1.72
N TYR A 689 2.51 8.66 -1.71
CA TYR A 689 2.89 9.64 -0.68
C TYR A 689 3.02 11.06 -1.25
N ALA A 690 2.56 11.33 -2.48
CA ALA A 690 2.52 12.69 -3.04
C ALA A 690 1.76 13.66 -2.11
N LEU A 691 0.78 13.16 -1.36
CA LEU A 691 0.15 13.88 -0.25
C LEU A 691 1.20 14.40 0.74
N SER A 692 1.94 13.53 1.43
CA SER A 692 3.00 13.97 2.36
C SER A 692 4.14 14.80 1.75
N ARG A 693 4.25 14.85 0.42
CA ARG A 693 5.31 15.54 -0.34
C ARG A 693 4.81 16.74 -1.15
N CYS A 694 3.57 17.19 -0.97
CA CYS A 694 3.27 18.59 -1.23
C CYS A 694 4.31 19.43 -0.49
N LEU A 695 4.89 20.39 -1.20
CA LEU A 695 5.86 21.39 -0.74
C LEU A 695 5.89 21.40 0.80
N THR A 696 7.03 21.09 1.43
CA THR A 696 7.23 21.55 2.81
C THR A 696 6.74 23.00 2.86
N MET A 697 6.17 23.49 3.96
CA MET A 697 5.59 24.85 3.90
C MET A 697 6.59 25.94 3.48
N THR A 698 7.88 25.60 3.48
CA THR A 698 9.04 26.33 2.95
C THR A 698 9.40 26.07 1.46
N GLY A 699 8.80 25.10 0.77
CA GLY A 699 8.99 24.79 -0.66
C GLY A 699 10.09 23.76 -0.99
N GLU A 700 10.72 23.16 0.02
CA GLU A 700 11.88 22.27 -0.16
C GLU A 700 11.47 20.82 -0.46
N ARG A 701 12.13 20.22 -1.48
CA ARG A 701 12.03 18.81 -1.85
C ARG A 701 13.13 18.01 -1.14
N PHE A 702 12.75 17.02 -0.33
CA PHE A 702 13.71 16.13 0.35
C PHE A 702 14.06 14.92 -0.53
N PHE A 703 15.34 14.70 -0.80
CA PHE A 703 15.87 13.53 -1.50
C PHE A 703 17.08 12.96 -0.74
N GLY A 704 17.02 11.66 -0.41
CA GLY A 704 18.17 10.78 -0.17
C GLY A 704 19.15 11.12 0.97
N LEU A 705 19.82 10.08 1.49
CA LEU A 705 20.94 10.19 2.43
C LEU A 705 22.08 11.01 1.80
N ARG A 706 22.31 12.23 2.30
CA ARG A 706 23.48 13.03 1.96
C ARG A 706 24.69 12.59 2.79
N GLN A 707 25.68 12.00 2.13
CA GLN A 707 27.08 12.28 2.44
C GLN A 707 27.68 13.03 1.24
N LEU A 708 27.29 14.29 1.07
CA LEU A 708 28.13 15.15 0.24
C LEU A 708 29.37 15.46 1.06
N SER A 709 30.53 15.04 0.56
CA SER A 709 31.84 15.43 1.06
C SER A 709 31.86 16.95 1.28
N SER A 710 32.34 17.41 2.45
CA SER A 710 32.56 18.84 2.69
C SER A 710 33.74 19.40 1.89
N GLN A 711 34.52 18.55 1.22
CA GLN A 711 35.56 18.96 0.29
C GLN A 711 34.97 19.07 -1.12
N VAL A 712 35.14 20.25 -1.72
CA VAL A 712 34.80 20.51 -3.12
C VAL A 712 35.81 19.76 -4.00
N SER A 713 35.41 18.57 -4.42
CA SER A 713 36.13 17.78 -5.41
C SER A 713 36.20 18.54 -6.74
N LYS A 714 37.28 18.39 -7.51
CA LYS A 714 37.33 18.97 -8.86
C LYS A 714 36.50 18.16 -9.86
N ILE A 715 36.31 16.86 -9.60
CA ILE A 715 35.70 15.90 -10.51
C ILE A 715 34.77 14.97 -9.71
N ALA A 716 33.56 14.75 -10.21
CA ALA A 716 32.66 13.69 -9.79
C ALA A 716 32.63 12.57 -10.85
N LEU A 717 32.44 11.32 -10.44
CA LEU A 717 32.26 10.15 -11.27
C LEU A 717 30.96 9.46 -10.90
N ILE A 718 29.95 9.49 -11.77
CA ILE A 718 28.71 8.74 -11.70
C ILE A 718 28.88 7.43 -12.46
N VAL A 719 28.89 6.30 -11.76
CA VAL A 719 28.80 4.96 -12.36
C VAL A 719 27.35 4.50 -12.28
N CYS A 720 26.69 4.28 -13.42
CA CYS A 720 25.26 3.96 -13.47
C CYS A 720 24.96 2.73 -14.34
N GLY A 721 24.14 1.79 -13.83
CA GLY A 721 23.95 0.50 -14.48
C GLY A 721 23.37 -0.59 -13.58
N ALA A 722 22.94 -1.69 -14.21
CA ALA A 722 22.30 -2.81 -13.56
C ALA A 722 23.33 -3.71 -12.85
N GLY A 723 23.21 -3.88 -11.53
CA GLY A 723 24.04 -4.81 -10.78
C GLY A 723 25.49 -4.35 -10.58
N ILE A 724 25.75 -3.05 -10.74
CA ILE A 724 27.06 -2.44 -10.47
C ILE A 724 27.59 -2.84 -9.09
N SER A 725 26.71 -2.81 -8.11
CA SER A 725 27.03 -3.07 -6.71
C SER A 725 27.44 -4.50 -6.41
N ALA A 726 27.20 -5.44 -7.33
CA ALA A 726 27.68 -6.81 -7.25
C ALA A 726 28.94 -7.07 -8.09
N SER A 727 29.40 -6.11 -8.90
CA SER A 727 30.57 -6.30 -9.75
C SER A 727 31.86 -6.09 -8.97
N GLU A 728 32.59 -7.19 -8.74
CA GLU A 728 33.90 -7.17 -8.11
C GLU A 728 34.93 -6.35 -8.93
N GLN A 729 34.82 -6.38 -10.25
CA GLN A 729 35.68 -5.59 -11.15
C GLN A 729 35.46 -4.09 -10.92
N ILE A 730 34.21 -3.63 -10.88
CA ILE A 730 33.90 -2.21 -10.63
C ILE A 730 34.38 -1.79 -9.24
N TYR A 731 34.17 -2.64 -8.23
CA TYR A 731 34.68 -2.38 -6.89
C TYR A 731 36.20 -2.17 -6.88
N ARG A 732 36.97 -3.07 -7.51
CA ARG A 732 38.45 -2.95 -7.57
C ARG A 732 38.88 -1.68 -8.30
N SER A 733 38.23 -1.34 -9.42
CA SER A 733 38.56 -0.13 -10.18
C SER A 733 38.21 1.16 -9.44
N LEU A 734 37.06 1.19 -8.74
CA LEU A 734 36.70 2.33 -7.88
C LEU A 734 37.59 2.42 -6.64
N ALA A 735 38.07 1.30 -6.10
CA ALA A 735 39.02 1.27 -4.99
C ALA A 735 40.38 1.85 -5.41
N ASP A 736 40.92 1.45 -6.57
CA ASP A 736 42.14 2.04 -7.12
C ASP A 736 41.97 3.55 -7.37
N LEU A 737 40.85 3.95 -7.98
CA LEU A 737 40.55 5.36 -8.23
C LEU A 737 40.50 6.16 -6.92
N ARG A 738 39.83 5.65 -5.89
CA ARG A 738 39.73 6.32 -4.59
C ARG A 738 41.09 6.41 -3.88
N GLN A 739 41.94 5.39 -4.01
CA GLN A 739 43.29 5.38 -3.45
C GLN A 739 44.21 6.38 -4.15
N THR A 740 44.08 6.52 -5.46
CA THR A 740 45.00 7.31 -6.30
C THR A 740 44.51 8.73 -6.58
N CYS A 741 43.22 8.99 -6.43
CA CYS A 741 42.55 10.27 -6.59
C CYS A 741 41.51 10.45 -5.48
N PRO A 742 41.93 10.68 -4.22
CA PRO A 742 41.01 10.82 -3.08
C PRO A 742 40.05 12.01 -3.24
N GLU A 743 40.44 13.00 -4.04
CA GLU A 743 39.70 14.24 -4.36
C GLU A 743 38.52 14.04 -5.33
N VAL A 744 38.17 12.80 -5.70
CA VAL A 744 37.11 12.48 -6.67
C VAL A 744 35.83 12.09 -5.94
N GLU A 745 34.71 12.72 -6.31
CA GLU A 745 33.39 12.40 -5.79
C GLU A 745 32.77 11.24 -6.56
N ILE A 746 32.69 10.06 -5.95
CA ILE A 746 32.17 8.86 -6.63
C ILE A 746 30.68 8.71 -6.31
N VAL A 747 29.84 8.79 -7.32
CA VAL A 747 28.42 8.44 -7.26
C VAL A 747 28.23 7.08 -7.92
N VAL A 748 27.49 6.18 -7.27
CA VAL A 748 27.08 4.91 -7.85
C VAL A 748 25.57 4.85 -7.91
N VAL A 749 25.01 4.53 -9.07
CA VAL A 749 23.56 4.36 -9.30
C VAL A 749 23.32 2.91 -9.76
N ASP A 750 22.89 2.05 -8.83
CA ASP A 750 22.52 0.66 -9.16
C ASP A 750 21.02 0.54 -9.40
N THR A 751 20.65 0.03 -10.57
CA THR A 751 19.26 -0.07 -11.03
C THR A 751 18.60 -1.43 -10.80
N VAL A 752 19.32 -2.40 -10.22
CA VAL A 752 18.81 -3.78 -10.07
C VAL A 752 18.99 -4.34 -8.67
N LEU A 753 20.11 -4.06 -8.01
CA LEU A 753 20.43 -4.68 -6.72
C LEU A 753 20.38 -3.70 -5.57
N ASP A 754 19.82 -4.16 -4.44
CA ASP A 754 19.95 -3.45 -3.18
C ASP A 754 21.41 -3.48 -2.69
N CYS A 755 22.08 -2.36 -2.90
CA CYS A 755 23.52 -2.21 -2.76
C CYS A 755 23.99 -1.93 -1.32
N ARG A 756 23.12 -1.99 -0.30
CA ARG A 756 23.51 -1.63 1.08
C ARG A 756 24.44 -2.64 1.76
N SER A 757 24.56 -3.85 1.22
CA SER A 757 25.60 -4.82 1.58
C SER A 757 26.77 -4.84 0.59
N SER A 758 26.79 -3.92 -0.38
CA SER A 758 27.83 -3.87 -1.39
C SER A 758 29.14 -3.38 -0.77
N PRO A 759 30.28 -3.99 -1.14
CA PRO A 759 31.60 -3.43 -0.87
C PRO A 759 31.72 -1.96 -1.34
N LEU A 760 30.97 -1.55 -2.38
CA LEU A 760 30.98 -0.18 -2.91
C LEU A 760 30.52 0.89 -1.92
N THR A 761 29.79 0.53 -0.86
CA THR A 761 29.33 1.48 0.17
C THR A 761 30.50 2.20 0.86
N GLY A 762 31.68 1.58 0.91
CA GLY A 762 32.90 2.20 1.45
C GLY A 762 33.69 3.07 0.45
N LEU A 763 33.33 3.04 -0.84
CA LEU A 763 34.04 3.72 -1.92
C LEU A 763 33.25 4.89 -2.50
N ALA A 764 31.92 4.77 -2.57
CA ALA A 764 31.04 5.80 -3.09
C ALA A 764 30.90 6.97 -2.09
N SER A 765 31.02 8.20 -2.60
CA SER A 765 30.55 9.41 -1.91
C SER A 765 29.02 9.46 -1.87
N LEU A 766 28.34 8.94 -2.91
CA LEU A 766 26.88 8.81 -2.95
C LEU A 766 26.50 7.48 -3.61
N LEU A 767 25.71 6.66 -2.92
CA LEU A 767 25.21 5.40 -3.45
C LEU A 767 23.69 5.46 -3.57
N LEU A 768 23.17 5.26 -4.78
CA LEU A 768 21.76 5.31 -5.12
C LEU A 768 21.31 3.96 -5.62
N THR A 769 20.21 3.49 -5.07
CA THR A 769 19.58 2.22 -5.39
C THR A 769 18.21 2.48 -5.97
N VAL A 770 17.97 1.99 -7.18
CA VAL A 770 16.71 2.21 -7.90
C VAL A 770 16.14 0.85 -8.32
N PRO A 771 15.54 0.07 -7.40
CA PRO A 771 15.08 -1.28 -7.72
C PRO A 771 13.78 -1.27 -8.58
N GLN A 772 13.80 -2.03 -9.68
CA GLN A 772 12.70 -2.59 -10.50
C GLN A 772 12.16 -1.89 -11.78
N ALA A 773 11.34 -2.69 -12.51
CA ALA A 773 11.10 -2.79 -13.95
C ALA A 773 10.75 -1.48 -14.71
N GLY A 774 11.79 -0.79 -15.16
CA GLY A 774 11.70 0.35 -16.08
C GLY A 774 13.08 0.98 -16.33
N ILE A 775 14.09 0.13 -16.53
CA ILE A 775 15.53 0.42 -16.34
C ILE A 775 16.01 1.72 -17.03
N MET A 776 15.48 2.09 -18.20
CA MET A 776 15.99 3.22 -18.99
C MET A 776 15.49 4.61 -18.54
N ALA A 777 14.22 4.76 -18.15
CA ALA A 777 13.69 6.08 -17.77
C ALA A 777 14.17 6.51 -16.37
N TYR A 778 14.51 5.53 -15.53
CA TYR A 778 14.83 5.77 -14.12
C TYR A 778 16.32 5.97 -13.84
N SER A 779 17.23 5.39 -14.65
CA SER A 779 18.66 5.72 -14.61
C SER A 779 18.91 7.17 -15.02
N SER A 780 18.37 7.60 -16.16
CA SER A 780 18.51 8.99 -16.63
C SER A 780 17.90 9.99 -15.65
N MET A 781 16.75 9.68 -15.08
CA MET A 781 16.13 10.51 -14.05
C MET A 781 16.94 10.53 -12.74
N ALA A 782 17.52 9.41 -12.31
CA ALA A 782 18.40 9.37 -11.15
C ALA A 782 19.64 10.23 -11.39
N ILE A 783 20.30 10.07 -12.54
CA ILE A 783 21.46 10.88 -12.97
C ILE A 783 21.07 12.37 -13.02
N GLY A 784 19.96 12.71 -13.68
CA GLY A 784 19.47 14.08 -13.80
C GLY A 784 19.08 14.73 -12.46
N ASN A 785 18.70 13.96 -11.45
CA ASN A 785 18.45 14.48 -10.10
C ASN A 785 19.72 14.59 -9.25
N VAL A 786 20.77 13.83 -9.59
CA VAL A 786 22.05 13.85 -8.85
C VAL A 786 22.95 14.97 -9.33
N ILE A 787 23.07 15.15 -10.64
CA ILE A 787 23.96 16.13 -11.26
C ILE A 787 23.81 17.54 -10.63
N PRO A 788 22.59 18.08 -10.43
CA PRO A 788 22.41 19.38 -9.80
C PRO A 788 22.96 19.49 -8.36
N GLN A 789 23.15 18.36 -7.68
CA GLN A 789 23.60 18.28 -6.29
C GLN A 789 25.12 18.11 -6.14
N LEU A 790 25.82 17.79 -7.23
CA LEU A 790 27.28 17.63 -7.20
C LEU A 790 27.96 18.99 -7.11
N GLN A 791 28.99 19.08 -6.26
CA GLN A 791 29.77 20.31 -6.09
C GLN A 791 30.95 20.40 -7.05
N SER A 792 31.23 19.30 -7.75
CA SER A 792 32.41 19.12 -8.57
C SER A 792 32.45 20.03 -9.79
N LYS A 793 33.66 20.52 -10.16
CA LYS A 793 33.83 21.33 -11.39
C LYS A 793 33.53 20.50 -12.63
N PHE A 794 33.78 19.19 -12.60
CA PHE A 794 33.62 18.23 -13.71
C PHE A 794 32.75 17.03 -13.26
N VAL A 795 31.82 16.52 -14.09
CA VAL A 795 30.99 15.33 -13.74
C VAL A 795 31.06 14.23 -14.78
N VAL A 796 31.90 13.22 -14.55
CA VAL A 796 32.08 11.98 -15.33
C VAL A 796 30.85 11.06 -15.21
N VAL A 797 30.08 10.75 -16.25
CA VAL A 797 29.08 9.64 -16.21
C VAL A 797 29.61 8.45 -17.01
N ALA A 798 29.69 7.27 -16.38
CA ALA A 798 30.18 6.04 -16.98
C ALA A 798 29.19 4.88 -16.80
N GLU A 799 28.98 4.10 -17.86
CA GLU A 799 28.28 2.82 -17.77
C GLU A 799 29.27 1.67 -17.52
N PRO A 800 28.93 0.72 -16.64
CA PRO A 800 29.83 -0.33 -16.19
C PRO A 800 30.26 -1.32 -17.28
N ASP A 801 29.38 -1.56 -18.25
CA ASP A 801 29.61 -2.54 -19.32
C ASP A 801 30.31 -1.91 -20.54
N MET A 802 30.46 -0.57 -20.53
CA MET A 802 30.96 0.21 -21.67
C MET A 802 32.35 0.79 -21.44
N ALA A 803 32.77 1.13 -20.23
CA ALA A 803 34.09 1.70 -20.00
C ALA A 803 35.00 0.75 -19.20
N ASP A 804 36.24 0.55 -19.65
CA ASP A 804 37.29 0.10 -18.74
C ASP A 804 37.47 1.20 -17.68
N ILE A 805 36.89 0.99 -16.48
CA ILE A 805 36.93 1.96 -15.38
C ILE A 805 38.38 2.33 -15.02
N SER A 806 39.35 1.45 -15.28
CA SER A 806 40.78 1.74 -15.12
C SER A 806 41.24 2.87 -16.04
N SER A 807 40.72 2.89 -17.26
CA SER A 807 40.95 3.95 -18.22
C SER A 807 40.22 5.24 -17.78
N VAL A 808 38.98 5.16 -17.28
CA VAL A 808 38.26 6.34 -16.72
C VAL A 808 39.06 6.95 -15.57
N ALA A 809 39.61 6.10 -14.71
CA ALA A 809 40.51 6.53 -13.64
C ALA A 809 41.77 7.23 -14.18
N ALA A 810 42.35 6.75 -15.29
CA ALA A 810 43.48 7.42 -15.94
C ALA A 810 43.11 8.79 -16.56
N LEU A 811 41.87 8.97 -17.03
CA LEU A 811 41.35 10.25 -17.48
C LEU A 811 41.17 11.21 -16.30
N VAL A 812 40.51 10.76 -15.23
CA VAL A 812 40.29 11.53 -14.00
C VAL A 812 41.63 11.93 -13.36
N LYS A 813 42.62 11.02 -13.31
CA LYS A 813 44.01 11.30 -12.87
C LYS A 813 44.68 12.40 -13.69
N ARG A 814 44.41 12.48 -14.99
CA ARG A 814 44.98 13.50 -15.89
C ARG A 814 44.31 14.85 -15.69
N LEU A 815 42.99 14.86 -15.58
CA LEU A 815 42.18 16.08 -15.34
C LEU A 815 42.40 16.68 -13.94
N ALA A 816 42.80 15.86 -12.96
CA ALA A 816 43.10 16.33 -11.61
C ALA A 816 44.45 17.09 -11.47
N LYS A 817 45.38 17.00 -12.45
CA LYS A 817 46.71 17.62 -12.38
C LYS A 817 46.64 19.16 -12.55
N PRO A 818 47.24 19.97 -11.65
CA PRO A 818 47.26 21.43 -11.79
C PRO A 818 48.02 21.89 -13.05
N GLY A 819 47.45 22.82 -13.82
CA GLY A 819 48.17 23.53 -14.90
C GLY A 819 48.02 22.99 -16.32
N ARG A 820 47.05 22.11 -16.60
CA ARG A 820 46.68 21.74 -17.99
C ARG A 820 45.41 22.48 -18.43
N HIS A 821 45.42 22.98 -19.67
CA HIS A 821 44.35 23.79 -20.24
C HIS A 821 43.13 22.94 -20.65
N GLU A 822 41.96 23.56 -20.70
CA GLU A 822 40.66 22.98 -21.12
C GLU A 822 40.69 22.37 -22.55
N THR A 823 41.75 22.61 -23.31
CA THR A 823 41.99 22.09 -24.67
C THR A 823 42.74 20.74 -24.72
N ASP A 824 43.24 20.22 -23.60
CA ASP A 824 44.03 18.96 -23.56
C ASP A 824 43.17 17.68 -23.38
N ILE A 825 41.89 17.71 -23.76
CA ILE A 825 41.01 16.53 -23.66
C ILE A 825 41.38 15.55 -24.78
N VAL A 826 42.04 14.47 -24.36
CA VAL A 826 42.69 13.45 -25.19
C VAL A 826 41.68 12.60 -25.96
N THR A 827 41.98 12.33 -27.24
CA THR A 827 41.36 11.30 -28.08
C THR A 827 41.36 9.96 -27.36
N TYR A 828 40.16 9.45 -27.06
CA TYR A 828 39.97 8.28 -26.24
C TYR A 828 39.60 7.09 -27.11
N ASP A 829 40.50 6.12 -27.22
CA ASP A 829 40.23 4.88 -27.92
C ASP A 829 39.33 4.01 -27.01
N ARG A 830 38.01 4.14 -27.23
CA ARG A 830 36.88 3.31 -26.75
C ARG A 830 36.04 3.82 -25.56
N ARG A 831 34.83 4.28 -25.93
CA ARG A 831 33.51 4.29 -25.24
C ARG A 831 33.19 5.42 -24.22
N PRO A 832 31.89 5.76 -24.02
CA PRO A 832 31.48 7.13 -23.65
C PRO A 832 31.61 7.51 -22.17
N ILE A 833 31.88 8.80 -21.96
CA ILE A 833 32.02 9.51 -20.68
C ILE A 833 31.33 10.89 -20.79
N LEU A 834 30.41 11.23 -19.88
CA LEU A 834 29.80 12.59 -19.76
C LEU A 834 30.64 13.47 -18.82
N LEU A 835 30.80 14.80 -18.96
CA LEU A 835 31.61 15.71 -18.10
C LEU A 835 30.95 17.11 -17.96
N GLU A 836 30.41 17.53 -16.81
CA GLU A 836 29.84 18.90 -16.61
C GLU A 836 30.86 19.92 -16.07
N SER A 837 31.13 21.08 -16.72
CA SER A 837 32.02 22.16 -16.24
C SER A 837 31.29 23.30 -15.50
N LYS A 838 31.78 23.70 -14.32
CA LYS A 838 31.26 24.88 -13.59
C LYS A 838 31.83 26.19 -14.18
N ALA A 839 30.94 27.13 -14.57
CA ALA A 839 31.34 28.47 -14.99
C ALA A 839 32.06 29.25 -13.86
N PRO A 840 32.99 30.17 -14.18
CA PRO A 840 33.62 31.05 -13.20
C PRO A 840 32.55 31.82 -12.41
N ALA A 841 32.79 32.03 -11.12
CA ALA A 841 31.83 32.58 -10.16
C ALA A 841 31.09 33.83 -10.70
N GLY A 842 29.80 33.68 -11.02
CA GLY A 842 28.92 34.78 -11.41
C GLY A 842 27.96 34.51 -12.59
N GLY A 843 28.17 33.47 -13.41
CA GLY A 843 27.28 33.11 -14.52
C GLY A 843 26.21 32.08 -14.16
N ALA A 844 24.94 32.32 -14.51
CA ALA A 844 23.79 31.44 -14.22
C ALA A 844 23.62 30.24 -15.17
N GLN A 845 24.61 29.92 -16.01
CA GLN A 845 24.51 28.83 -16.99
C GLN A 845 25.81 28.00 -17.00
N ARG A 846 25.69 26.66 -17.08
CA ARG A 846 26.78 25.67 -16.88
C ARG A 846 27.06 24.87 -18.16
N GLU A 847 28.27 24.72 -18.66
CA GLU A 847 28.51 23.97 -19.92
C GLU A 847 28.72 22.47 -19.66
N LEU A 848 28.13 21.59 -20.48
CA LEU A 848 28.17 20.13 -20.38
C LEU A 848 28.99 19.56 -21.53
N LEU A 849 29.87 18.59 -21.31
CA LEU A 849 30.74 17.96 -22.30
C LEU A 849 30.50 16.44 -22.35
N ALA A 850 29.79 15.94 -23.35
CA ALA A 850 29.73 14.51 -23.67
C ALA A 850 30.95 14.09 -24.53
N VAL A 851 31.47 12.88 -24.32
CA VAL A 851 32.54 12.28 -25.11
C VAL A 851 32.12 10.86 -25.46
N GLY A 852 32.13 10.48 -26.74
CA GLY A 852 32.16 9.08 -27.18
C GLY A 852 30.88 8.47 -27.78
N ALA A 853 30.04 9.25 -28.45
CA ALA A 853 29.05 8.70 -29.39
C ALA A 853 29.34 9.32 -30.77
N PRO A 854 29.39 8.55 -31.87
CA PRO A 854 29.41 9.12 -33.21
C PRO A 854 28.26 10.14 -33.32
N VAL A 855 28.49 11.31 -33.91
CA VAL A 855 27.39 12.25 -34.18
C VAL A 855 26.34 11.56 -35.07
N GLU A 856 26.72 10.55 -35.83
CA GLU A 856 25.82 9.65 -36.56
C GLU A 856 24.85 8.85 -35.66
N MET A 857 25.18 8.52 -34.41
CA MET A 857 24.25 7.84 -33.49
C MET A 857 23.13 8.75 -32.98
N LEU A 858 23.33 10.07 -33.01
CA LEU A 858 22.22 11.01 -32.91
C LEU A 858 21.38 10.90 -34.20
N ARG A 859 22.00 10.78 -35.38
CA ARG A 859 21.30 10.88 -36.68
C ARG A 859 20.52 9.63 -37.15
N ILE A 860 20.57 8.49 -36.45
CA ILE A 860 19.96 7.22 -36.93
C ILE A 860 18.79 6.79 -36.03
N ALA A 861 17.56 6.89 -36.55
CA ALA A 861 16.39 6.23 -35.98
C ALA A 861 16.46 4.72 -36.24
N SER A 862 16.37 3.87 -35.20
CA SER A 862 16.28 2.41 -35.40
C SER A 862 15.37 1.75 -34.36
N LEU A 863 14.43 0.93 -34.87
CA LEU A 863 13.52 0.10 -34.08
C LEU A 863 14.29 -0.99 -33.29
N PRO A 864 13.93 -1.28 -32.02
CA PRO A 864 14.58 -2.35 -31.26
C PRO A 864 14.10 -3.72 -31.75
N GLN A 865 14.97 -4.47 -32.43
CA GLN A 865 14.74 -5.91 -32.69
C GLN A 865 15.51 -6.77 -31.69
N SER A 866 14.75 -7.49 -30.85
CA SER A 866 15.10 -8.66 -30.03
C SER A 866 16.15 -8.53 -28.89
N THR A 867 15.69 -8.92 -27.68
CA THR A 867 16.47 -9.42 -26.52
C THR A 867 17.57 -8.53 -25.92
N GLY A 868 17.24 -7.85 -24.82
CA GLY A 868 18.19 -7.15 -23.93
C GLY A 868 17.99 -5.63 -23.94
N MET A 869 17.11 -5.11 -23.07
CA MET A 869 16.78 -3.67 -22.97
C MET A 869 17.90 -2.82 -22.32
N LEU A 870 19.16 -2.98 -22.76
CA LEU A 870 20.31 -2.15 -22.36
C LEU A 870 21.44 -2.23 -23.42
N GLN A 871 21.18 -2.02 -24.72
CA GLN A 871 22.26 -1.93 -25.72
C GLN A 871 22.19 -0.73 -26.69
N ALA A 872 21.23 0.18 -26.55
CA ALA A 872 21.14 1.34 -27.45
C ALA A 872 21.43 2.65 -26.69
N ALA A 873 22.71 3.02 -26.60
CA ALA A 873 23.14 4.34 -26.13
C ALA A 873 22.45 5.50 -26.89
N SER A 874 21.95 5.24 -28.11
CA SER A 874 21.24 6.18 -28.98
C SER A 874 19.94 6.75 -28.41
N LEU A 875 19.22 6.03 -27.53
CA LEU A 875 17.97 6.55 -26.91
C LEU A 875 18.21 7.19 -25.54
N THR A 876 19.22 6.71 -24.79
CA THR A 876 19.51 7.21 -23.44
C THR A 876 20.14 8.59 -23.46
N LEU A 877 21.07 8.84 -24.40
CA LEU A 877 21.82 10.09 -24.49
C LEU A 877 20.93 11.30 -24.83
N PRO A 878 20.00 11.24 -25.80
CA PRO A 878 19.08 12.34 -26.09
C PRO A 878 18.10 12.61 -24.94
N ILE A 879 17.59 11.56 -24.29
CA ILE A 879 16.70 11.70 -23.11
C ILE A 879 17.43 12.41 -21.98
N LEU A 880 18.66 11.98 -21.69
CA LEU A 880 19.50 12.60 -20.67
C LEU A 880 19.89 14.03 -21.03
N ALA A 881 20.29 14.28 -22.28
CA ALA A 881 20.64 15.61 -22.75
C ALA A 881 19.45 16.57 -22.62
N HIS A 882 18.26 16.14 -23.03
CA HIS A 882 17.04 16.94 -22.86
C HIS A 882 16.71 17.21 -21.39
N GLN A 883 16.79 16.20 -20.51
CA GLN A 883 16.57 16.39 -19.07
C GLN A 883 17.57 17.38 -18.46
N LEU A 884 18.80 17.41 -18.98
CA LEU A 884 19.87 18.27 -18.51
C LEU A 884 19.87 19.66 -19.16
N ARG A 885 19.10 19.90 -20.24
CA ARG A 885 19.02 21.21 -20.92
C ARG A 885 18.65 22.37 -19.99
N ALA A 886 17.82 22.12 -18.99
CA ALA A 886 17.44 23.15 -18.01
C ALA A 886 18.61 23.55 -17.09
N SER A 887 19.59 22.66 -16.91
CA SER A 887 20.76 22.84 -16.04
C SER A 887 22.06 23.09 -16.81
N ALA A 888 22.08 22.85 -18.12
CA ALA A 888 23.23 22.97 -19.01
C ALA A 888 23.09 24.14 -20.01
N ALA A 889 24.21 24.75 -20.38
CA ALA A 889 24.41 25.89 -21.26
C ALA A 889 24.79 25.44 -22.68
N ALA A 890 25.51 24.34 -22.76
CA ALA A 890 25.97 23.70 -23.99
C ALA A 890 26.25 22.22 -23.72
N PHE A 891 26.41 21.43 -24.77
CA PHE A 891 26.71 20.00 -24.80
C PHE A 891 27.86 19.78 -25.78
N TYR A 892 29.02 19.34 -25.33
CA TYR A 892 30.05 18.86 -26.26
C TYR A 892 29.81 17.37 -26.58
N PHE A 893 30.27 16.86 -27.71
CA PHE A 893 30.22 15.44 -28.09
C PHE A 893 31.56 15.05 -28.68
N ALA A 894 32.10 13.86 -28.37
CA ALA A 894 33.30 13.38 -29.04
C ALA A 894 32.97 12.22 -29.99
N GLU A 895 33.43 12.34 -31.23
CA GLU A 895 33.24 11.33 -32.27
C GLU A 895 34.12 10.10 -32.02
N GLU A 896 33.53 8.91 -32.07
CA GLU A 896 34.23 7.65 -31.81
C GLU A 896 35.31 7.36 -32.85
N GLU A 897 35.05 7.64 -34.13
CA GLU A 897 35.97 7.28 -35.23
C GLU A 897 37.14 8.26 -35.38
N THR A 898 36.93 9.54 -35.08
CA THR A 898 37.93 10.59 -35.33
C THR A 898 38.53 11.18 -34.06
N GLY A 899 37.87 10.98 -32.91
CA GLY A 899 38.21 11.64 -31.64
C GLY A 899 37.93 13.14 -31.64
N SER A 900 37.26 13.68 -32.67
CA SER A 900 36.93 15.10 -32.77
C SER A 900 35.85 15.50 -31.76
N LEU A 901 36.01 16.67 -31.15
CA LEU A 901 35.04 17.27 -30.24
C LEU A 901 34.11 18.24 -31.00
N TYR A 902 32.81 17.98 -30.91
CA TYR A 902 31.73 18.85 -31.36
C TYR A 902 31.19 19.65 -30.18
N TYR A 903 30.81 20.90 -30.43
CA TYR A 903 30.11 21.76 -29.49
C TYR A 903 28.70 21.97 -30.00
N LEU A 904 27.70 21.64 -29.18
CA LEU A 904 26.29 21.90 -29.42
C LEU A 904 25.81 22.89 -28.36
N ASP A 905 25.23 24.01 -28.77
CA ASP A 905 24.53 24.92 -27.83
C ASP A 905 23.38 24.17 -27.14
N LYS A 906 22.95 24.54 -25.93
CA LYS A 906 21.80 23.86 -25.29
C LYS A 906 20.52 23.87 -26.15
N ASN A 907 20.38 24.84 -27.04
CA ASN A 907 19.26 24.97 -27.98
C ASN A 907 19.57 24.37 -29.36
N ASP A 908 20.69 23.67 -29.51
CA ASP A 908 21.04 23.01 -30.76
C ASP A 908 19.91 22.02 -31.14
N PRO A 909 19.41 22.05 -32.40
CA PRO A 909 18.38 21.13 -32.87
C PRO A 909 18.77 19.67 -32.67
N LEU A 910 20.08 19.36 -32.67
CA LEU A 910 20.58 18.01 -32.40
C LEU A 910 20.38 17.55 -30.93
N LEU A 911 19.68 18.32 -30.11
CA LEU A 911 19.31 17.96 -28.74
C LEU A 911 17.78 17.90 -28.56
N GLU A 912 17.00 18.14 -29.63
CA GLU A 912 15.55 17.99 -29.63
C GLU A 912 15.15 16.52 -29.66
N LEU A 913 14.59 16.03 -28.56
CA LEU A 913 14.12 14.64 -28.42
C LEU A 913 13.14 14.21 -29.53
N SER A 914 12.39 15.14 -30.11
CA SER A 914 11.45 14.89 -31.21
C SER A 914 12.14 14.35 -32.47
N ASP A 915 13.44 14.62 -32.63
CA ASP A 915 14.20 14.22 -33.81
C ASP A 915 14.85 12.83 -33.63
N TYR A 916 14.81 12.28 -32.40
CA TYR A 916 15.47 11.03 -31.99
C TYR A 916 14.50 9.91 -31.64
N VAL A 917 13.24 10.26 -31.40
CA VAL A 917 12.17 9.30 -31.11
C VAL A 917 11.22 9.33 -32.28
N SER A 918 11.22 8.25 -33.07
CA SER A 918 10.26 8.12 -34.17
C SER A 918 8.83 8.25 -33.63
N PRO A 919 7.87 8.71 -34.46
CA PRO A 919 6.46 8.74 -34.06
C PRO A 919 5.96 7.40 -33.48
N ASP A 920 6.51 6.28 -33.95
CA ASP A 920 6.21 4.92 -33.48
C ASP A 920 6.78 4.64 -32.08
N GLU A 921 8.03 5.03 -31.81
CA GLU A 921 8.66 4.89 -30.49
C GLU A 921 7.99 5.82 -29.46
N ALA A 922 7.62 7.03 -29.87
CA ALA A 922 6.88 7.97 -29.05
C ALA A 922 5.51 7.40 -28.67
N LEU A 923 4.84 6.71 -29.61
CA LEU A 923 3.59 6.00 -29.36
C LEU A 923 3.80 4.84 -28.39
N VAL A 924 4.80 3.99 -28.58
CA VAL A 924 5.08 2.86 -27.67
C VAL A 924 5.39 3.38 -26.26
N LEU A 925 6.25 4.39 -26.13
CA LEU A 925 6.58 5.03 -24.86
C LEU A 925 5.35 5.69 -24.21
N SER A 926 4.46 6.31 -24.99
CA SER A 926 3.19 6.88 -24.51
C SER A 926 2.22 5.81 -23.96
N LEU A 927 2.30 4.58 -24.48
CA LEU A 927 1.45 3.45 -24.09
C LEU A 927 1.97 2.72 -22.83
N VAL A 928 3.27 2.79 -22.57
CA VAL A 928 3.92 2.07 -21.45
C VAL A 928 4.42 2.97 -20.32
N SER A 929 4.55 4.28 -20.55
CA SER A 929 5.05 5.26 -19.57
C SER A 929 4.11 6.47 -19.44
N PRO A 930 3.41 6.63 -18.31
CA PRO A 930 2.60 7.82 -18.02
C PRO A 930 3.43 9.12 -18.05
N ASN A 931 4.71 9.04 -17.70
CA ASN A 931 5.63 10.19 -17.70
C ASN A 931 6.00 10.63 -19.12
N TRP A 932 5.98 9.74 -20.11
CA TRP A 932 6.17 10.12 -21.50
C TRP A 932 4.99 10.95 -22.04
N ASN A 933 3.76 10.64 -21.61
CA ASN A 933 2.59 11.46 -21.95
C ASN A 933 2.67 12.87 -21.38
N ARG A 934 3.16 13.00 -20.14
CA ARG A 934 3.41 14.30 -19.51
C ARG A 934 4.51 15.07 -20.24
N PHE A 935 5.59 14.39 -20.59
CA PHE A 935 6.68 14.93 -21.40
C PHE A 935 6.19 15.45 -22.76
N ILE A 936 5.37 14.67 -23.49
CA ILE A 936 4.78 15.13 -24.75
C ILE A 936 3.86 16.33 -24.53
N ALA A 937 3.03 16.33 -23.47
CA ALA A 937 2.16 17.46 -23.15
C ALA A 937 2.93 18.74 -22.79
N GLU A 938 4.09 18.61 -22.15
CA GLU A 938 4.97 19.74 -21.81
C GLU A 938 5.79 20.21 -23.04
N ALA A 939 6.20 19.31 -23.95
CA ALA A 939 6.95 19.63 -25.17
C ALA A 939 6.06 20.21 -26.30
N SER A 940 4.83 19.72 -26.44
CA SER A 940 3.84 20.24 -27.41
C SER A 940 3.28 21.62 -27.07
N ALA A 941 3.68 22.19 -25.92
CA ALA A 941 3.49 23.61 -25.64
C ALA A 941 4.42 24.52 -26.48
N PHE A 942 5.46 23.96 -27.12
CA PHE A 942 6.49 24.71 -27.89
C PHE A 942 6.57 24.35 -29.38
N SER A 943 5.91 23.28 -29.84
CA SER A 943 5.82 22.92 -31.25
C SER A 943 4.40 22.44 -31.60
N GLY A 944 3.94 22.79 -32.81
CA GLY A 944 2.57 22.52 -33.27
C GLY A 944 2.16 21.04 -33.20
N PRO A 945 0.86 20.73 -33.42
CA PRO A 945 0.32 19.39 -33.22
C PRO A 945 1.07 18.34 -34.05
N PRO A 946 1.29 17.11 -33.51
CA PRO A 946 1.96 16.04 -34.25
C PRO A 946 1.19 15.67 -35.52
N ALA A 947 1.91 15.22 -36.55
CA ALA A 947 1.36 14.89 -37.87
C ALA A 947 0.20 13.87 -37.80
N PRO A 948 -0.74 13.89 -38.77
CA PRO A 948 -1.88 12.98 -38.78
C PRO A 948 -1.42 11.51 -38.81
N PHE A 949 -2.14 10.66 -38.07
CA PHE A 949 -1.93 9.21 -37.94
C PHE A 949 -1.80 8.44 -39.28
N GLN A 950 -2.18 9.06 -40.40
CA GLN A 950 -2.19 8.48 -41.75
C GLN A 950 -0.78 8.40 -42.37
N ASP A 951 0.10 9.39 -42.12
CA ASP A 951 1.48 9.41 -42.65
C ASP A 951 2.38 8.35 -41.97
N VAL A 952 2.00 7.96 -40.74
CA VAL A 952 2.68 6.96 -39.92
C VAL A 952 2.41 5.53 -40.42
N ILE A 953 1.17 5.25 -40.87
CA ILE A 953 0.78 3.95 -41.42
C ILE A 953 1.50 3.67 -42.75
N GLU A 954 1.62 4.68 -43.62
CA GLU A 954 2.29 4.54 -44.92
C GLU A 954 3.80 4.30 -44.76
N THR A 955 4.43 4.92 -43.76
CA THR A 955 5.86 4.74 -43.46
C THR A 955 6.17 3.35 -42.90
N ALA A 956 5.35 2.84 -41.96
CA ALA A 956 5.49 1.48 -41.41
C ALA A 956 5.24 0.38 -42.45
N GLN A 957 4.33 0.61 -43.40
CA GLN A 957 4.07 -0.31 -44.51
C GLN A 957 5.26 -0.44 -45.48
N SER A 958 6.03 0.63 -45.68
CA SER A 958 7.21 0.63 -46.56
C SER A 958 8.39 -0.19 -45.99
N GLN A 959 8.53 -0.28 -44.65
CA GLN A 959 9.64 -0.96 -43.98
C GLN A 959 9.38 -2.45 -43.69
N LEU A 960 8.13 -2.90 -43.70
CA LEU A 960 7.73 -4.29 -43.44
C LEU A 960 7.75 -5.20 -44.69
N ALA A 961 8.23 -4.72 -45.84
CA ALA A 961 8.29 -5.49 -47.09
C ALA A 961 9.41 -6.56 -47.15
N ALA A 962 10.24 -6.72 -46.10
CA ALA A 962 11.22 -7.80 -46.02
C ALA A 962 10.66 -9.02 -45.25
N PRO A 963 10.77 -10.25 -45.78
CA PRO A 963 10.16 -11.42 -45.17
C PRO A 963 10.96 -11.86 -43.93
N VAL A 964 10.46 -11.54 -42.74
CA VAL A 964 10.98 -12.09 -41.48
C VAL A 964 10.38 -13.49 -41.29
N VAL A 965 11.20 -14.52 -41.42
CA VAL A 965 10.83 -15.89 -41.05
C VAL A 965 10.95 -16.01 -39.53
N LEU A 966 9.83 -15.92 -38.82
CA LEU A 966 9.78 -16.11 -37.36
C LEU A 966 9.29 -17.52 -37.03
N ALA A 967 10.16 -18.30 -36.38
CA ALA A 967 9.85 -19.63 -35.88
C ALA A 967 8.87 -19.56 -34.70
N GLY A 968 7.73 -20.26 -34.82
CA GLY A 968 6.75 -20.40 -33.72
C GLY A 968 5.28 -20.25 -34.11
N ALA A 969 4.92 -20.17 -35.40
CA ALA A 969 3.53 -20.15 -35.82
C ALA A 969 2.90 -21.56 -35.80
N ASP A 970 1.78 -21.72 -35.09
CA ASP A 970 0.86 -22.84 -35.24
C ASP A 970 0.41 -22.93 -36.72
N ASN A 971 0.00 -24.10 -37.23
CA ASN A 971 -0.40 -24.31 -38.64
C ASN A 971 -1.50 -23.36 -39.19
N ASP A 972 -2.15 -22.59 -38.31
CA ASP A 972 -3.17 -21.57 -38.64
C ASP A 972 -2.65 -20.10 -38.61
N GLY A 973 -1.35 -19.86 -38.41
CA GLY A 973 -0.75 -18.52 -38.46
C GLY A 973 -1.14 -17.55 -37.32
N GLY A 974 -1.65 -18.08 -36.20
CA GLY A 974 -2.00 -17.28 -35.02
C GLY A 974 -0.86 -17.25 -33.98
N MET A 975 -0.62 -16.07 -33.37
CA MET A 975 0.28 -15.93 -32.22
C MET A 975 -0.54 -15.80 -30.93
N ASN A 976 -0.15 -16.53 -29.88
CA ASN A 976 -0.80 -16.45 -28.56
C ASN A 976 0.08 -15.65 -27.59
N PHE A 977 -0.43 -14.54 -27.06
CA PHE A 977 0.29 -13.71 -26.10
C PHE A 977 -0.18 -13.96 -24.66
N GLY A 978 0.76 -14.31 -23.78
CA GLY A 978 0.54 -14.41 -22.33
C GLY A 978 0.14 -13.06 -21.73
N ARG A 979 -0.67 -13.06 -20.66
CA ARG A 979 -1.19 -11.82 -20.03
C ARG A 979 -0.10 -10.86 -19.56
N ASP A 980 1.07 -11.38 -19.22
CA ASP A 980 2.19 -10.60 -18.71
C ASP A 980 3.10 -10.10 -19.85
N SER A 981 2.90 -10.57 -21.07
CA SER A 981 3.66 -10.11 -22.23
C SER A 981 3.35 -8.66 -22.58
N LEU A 982 4.37 -7.96 -23.07
CA LEU A 982 4.26 -6.58 -23.53
C LEU A 982 3.24 -6.45 -24.67
N ALA A 983 3.27 -7.39 -25.62
CA ALA A 983 2.33 -7.44 -26.74
C ALA A 983 0.87 -7.54 -26.30
N TYR A 984 0.57 -8.35 -25.27
CA TYR A 984 -0.79 -8.41 -24.68
C TYR A 984 -1.21 -7.07 -24.05
N ARG A 985 -0.30 -6.41 -23.34
CA ARG A 985 -0.58 -5.11 -22.69
C ARG A 985 -0.86 -4.01 -23.72
N ILE A 986 -0.05 -3.94 -24.79
CA ILE A 986 -0.23 -2.99 -25.90
C ILE A 986 -1.58 -3.24 -26.59
N ALA A 987 -1.84 -4.48 -27.02
CA ALA A 987 -3.07 -4.83 -27.72
C ALA A 987 -4.34 -4.61 -26.86
N ARG A 988 -4.26 -4.90 -25.55
CA ARG A 988 -5.36 -4.63 -24.60
C ARG A 988 -5.61 -3.12 -24.43
N SER A 989 -4.57 -2.30 -24.47
CA SER A 989 -4.67 -0.85 -24.36
C SER A 989 -5.34 -0.26 -25.61
N ILE A 990 -4.91 -0.68 -26.81
CA ILE A 990 -5.51 -0.30 -28.09
C ILE A 990 -7.01 -0.66 -28.12
N TYR A 991 -7.34 -1.90 -27.75
CA TYR A 991 -8.73 -2.36 -27.70
C TYR A 991 -9.60 -1.52 -26.74
N ARG A 992 -9.10 -1.21 -25.54
CA ARG A 992 -9.84 -0.43 -24.54
C ARG A 992 -10.05 1.02 -24.96
N ARG A 993 -9.07 1.61 -25.63
CA ARG A 993 -9.06 3.05 -25.93
C ARG A 993 -9.87 3.41 -27.17
N TYR A 994 -9.90 2.54 -28.18
CA TYR A 994 -10.53 2.85 -29.48
C TYR A 994 -11.74 1.97 -29.81
N LEU A 995 -11.65 0.65 -29.61
CA LEU A 995 -12.72 -0.26 -30.01
C LEU A 995 -13.89 -0.30 -29.03
N LYS A 996 -13.63 -0.18 -27.71
CA LYS A 996 -14.69 -0.24 -26.69
C LYS A 996 -15.49 1.07 -26.59
N ARG A 997 -14.91 2.22 -26.99
CA ARG A 997 -15.57 3.53 -26.94
C ARG A 997 -16.49 3.81 -28.13
N GLY A 998 -16.42 2.98 -29.18
CA GLY A 998 -17.23 3.15 -30.39
C GLY A 998 -16.68 4.19 -31.37
N ASP A 999 -15.46 4.69 -31.13
CA ASP A 999 -14.85 5.77 -31.92
C ASP A 999 -14.44 5.32 -33.34
N VAL A 1000 -14.27 4.00 -33.57
CA VAL A 1000 -13.97 3.41 -34.89
C VAL A 1000 -14.66 2.06 -35.01
N ALA A 1001 -15.30 1.78 -36.16
CA ALA A 1001 -15.90 0.47 -36.41
C ALA A 1001 -14.81 -0.62 -36.50
N PRO A 1002 -14.99 -1.83 -35.94
CA PRO A 1002 -13.96 -2.89 -35.97
C PRO A 1002 -13.46 -3.25 -37.39
N GLY A 1003 -14.28 -3.03 -38.41
CA GLY A 1003 -13.92 -3.23 -39.82
C GLY A 1003 -13.02 -2.15 -40.42
N GLU A 1004 -13.13 -0.89 -39.97
CA GLU A 1004 -12.26 0.21 -40.43
C GLU A 1004 -10.85 0.07 -39.84
N LEU A 1005 -10.74 -0.33 -38.57
CA LEU A 1005 -9.43 -0.58 -37.95
C LEU A 1005 -8.73 -1.80 -38.56
N ALA A 1006 -9.49 -2.82 -38.98
CA ALA A 1006 -8.95 -4.00 -39.67
C ALA A 1006 -8.45 -3.66 -41.09
N MET A 1007 -9.11 -2.72 -41.80
CA MET A 1007 -8.61 -2.19 -43.08
C MET A 1007 -7.39 -1.28 -42.89
N GLN A 1008 -7.34 -0.48 -41.82
CA GLN A 1008 -6.23 0.45 -41.56
C GLN A 1008 -4.96 -0.25 -41.02
N LEU A 1009 -5.10 -1.35 -40.28
CA LEU A 1009 -3.97 -2.14 -39.75
C LEU A 1009 -3.48 -3.25 -40.71
N GLY A 1010 -3.99 -3.27 -41.94
CA GLY A 1010 -3.52 -4.11 -43.03
C GLY A 1010 -3.88 -5.59 -42.92
N PHE A 1011 -3.56 -6.29 -41.82
CA PHE A 1011 -3.58 -7.76 -41.83
C PHE A 1011 -3.86 -8.43 -40.47
N VAL A 1012 -4.36 -7.73 -39.45
CA VAL A 1012 -4.40 -8.27 -38.08
C VAL A 1012 -5.82 -8.44 -37.53
N ARG A 1013 -6.23 -9.68 -37.24
CA ARG A 1013 -7.48 -10.01 -36.54
C ARG A 1013 -7.18 -10.38 -35.09
N PHE A 1014 -7.80 -9.67 -34.14
CA PHE A 1014 -7.72 -9.95 -32.71
C PHE A 1014 -8.85 -10.90 -32.28
N GLU A 1015 -8.51 -12.11 -31.86
CA GLU A 1015 -9.44 -13.09 -31.30
C GLU A 1015 -9.15 -13.31 -29.82
N TYR A 1016 -10.17 -13.13 -28.97
CA TYR A 1016 -10.02 -13.33 -27.54
C TYR A 1016 -10.33 -14.79 -27.17
N VAL A 1017 -9.29 -15.58 -26.88
CA VAL A 1017 -9.42 -17.00 -26.52
C VAL A 1017 -8.79 -17.21 -25.15
N ARG A 1018 -9.59 -17.19 -24.08
CA ARG A 1018 -9.06 -17.23 -22.70
C ARG A 1018 -8.25 -18.52 -22.44
N PRO A 1019 -7.02 -18.42 -21.91
CA PRO A 1019 -6.46 -17.28 -21.17
C PRO A 1019 -5.62 -16.25 -21.96
N TYR A 1020 -5.54 -16.35 -23.30
CA TYR A 1020 -4.64 -15.57 -24.15
C TYR A 1020 -5.38 -14.57 -25.07
N LEU A 1021 -4.65 -13.61 -25.63
CA LEU A 1021 -5.08 -12.89 -26.83
C LEU A 1021 -4.43 -13.57 -28.03
N ARG A 1022 -5.24 -14.08 -28.95
CA ARG A 1022 -4.77 -14.69 -30.20
C ARG A 1022 -4.81 -13.62 -31.29
N VAL A 1023 -3.65 -13.36 -31.88
CA VAL A 1023 -3.50 -12.39 -32.98
C VAL A 1023 -3.26 -13.18 -34.25
N ARG A 1024 -4.21 -13.11 -35.20
CA ARG A 1024 -4.12 -13.78 -36.50
C ARG A 1024 -3.71 -12.79 -37.58
N PHE A 1025 -2.67 -13.14 -38.32
CA PHE A 1025 -2.26 -12.38 -39.51
C PHE A 1025 -2.94 -12.99 -40.74
N CYS A 1026 -3.88 -12.26 -41.36
CA CYS A 1026 -4.56 -12.72 -42.58
C CYS A 1026 -3.68 -12.44 -43.81
N ARG A 1027 -3.58 -13.37 -44.76
CA ARG A 1027 -2.84 -13.12 -46.02
C ARG A 1027 -3.61 -12.14 -46.92
N PRO A 1028 -2.92 -11.25 -47.67
CA PRO A 1028 -3.55 -10.45 -48.71
C PRO A 1028 -4.16 -11.37 -49.77
N GLY A 1029 -5.46 -11.20 -50.08
CA GLY A 1029 -6.11 -11.85 -51.22
C GLY A 1029 -7.06 -13.01 -50.93
N MET A 1030 -7.36 -13.34 -49.66
CA MET A 1030 -8.51 -14.21 -49.36
C MET A 1030 -9.74 -13.39 -48.99
N THR A 1031 -10.42 -12.86 -49.99
CA THR A 1031 -11.86 -12.61 -49.88
C THR A 1031 -12.57 -13.96 -49.91
N LYS A 1032 -13.13 -14.40 -48.79
CA LYS A 1032 -14.28 -15.31 -48.79
C LYS A 1032 -15.36 -14.77 -47.85
N ARG A 1033 -16.57 -14.81 -48.40
CA ARG A 1033 -17.87 -14.34 -47.94
C ARG A 1033 -18.16 -14.51 -46.45
#